data_AF-A0A120MXP5-F1
#
_entry.id   AF-A0A120MXP5-F1
#
_cell.length_a   1.000
_cell.length_b   1.000
_cell.length_c   1.000
_cell.angle_alpha   90.00
_cell.angle_beta   90.00
_cell.angle_gamma   90.00
#
_symmetry.space_group_name_H-M   'P 1'
#
loop_
_entity.id
_entity.type
_entity.pdbx_description
1 polymer ?
#
loop_
_entity_poly.entity_id
_entity_poly.type
_entity_poly.pdbx_seq_one_letter_code
_entity_poly.pdbx_strand_id
1 'polypeptide(L)'
;MEKYSCFNCPGKDYSLKNLTDLCPTCENQYGFPLDYFPDTIAGMKIIKSLARGFYGATYVGEFSPFGKLKVKKVIKIIPVALYKLLNKDFKLECENHLELAQNSNHVVNIDPNIYHDDIEVTFTNGITIHCHVIGLEYLDGITLKDFLLQDEIPARTIAQISIDLITLLQELRNNEKYHNDLHPGNVMIEKLPSSRTRLGEIDENVRVVAIDLGSVDQKTKSHDDSDRVGDLHWIAQCLNMLSRRITDNPDKYDEKDWRLAFLLEEKADFLKPEIIHQKQITYKDLINQIKDTFYQHTNPWQAELKLKSFDDAVNAQSLSPWFISSLFVDKDDTWTSSISIKGPQVIAGMRGCGKTMLLRALEFHARLMPQNTEETNDSTKVINRLKSEGYIGLYVSCVKLLDFNALDGNEYKEIFEPYSKLLIGYAIQSVHVIRHLRDLKGDTVRKDYFVHIASVLSHLISNSAELNDVTSDYDLETKLKKYLNSLNDGQTEYKVTIHPKIAFPQLAEAIRKASEIFANSNIFFLLDDVSTRYLNDGNIIKLVSELLFQDETCAFKFTTEAQTLEMVIMAPGSQSQAKIGRDYSIFDLGAEVNKIIHEDHHEGQAFIENILLKRARYFPLHPKNLTPSEILGDASLISVAEDIVREAKASEKKGIYHGISALTAVCVGDLGDVIALYELILRKGIEAKKFPIDAKTQNACYLELCNSRLYDLNRRDTRYLDFVEGFANASHHLLVQSAIRKAKGEVERFRQYTSIFINITHGDTENQYRQVRQLIDAGIFNLQGGPEASRTNRQGLKPQQQFKLIFRKLYGVSKHMGLSSADRFEISGPALEEWLNNPKKGKEILIKNLNPIADDQMDELIRETALPEEPGKTDGSDNQQLFLFGSDLQEEPVNKVLPDYEFTFSKLPAIAEVDNSAYFELKIDVAIIGLGFEEATLQAAKKVKLLQPEKVIFIKFSEEGYSGEIMEEFSYLCDDQKVITESNTFKDHLALLEGKMVLIDITGLPKAVIFDAIKNSYLKNGRFCFSLMNPAQEYPLDEEVQPILDVNNMNDSSILLNDMSGIVKGETGPYALINLLPHYTNISDPRVLFSFASAKHERLYTLIAERDYEKINVVVSNGDTAREKLSRISAEFSLRQFNSAVIHYTNQNNLDETLTQLAKDYYAYFILNNLHFEIALTGSKIQSAAVAIFSSVFKISQCWYVRPASWDTKRFSIGYSDFKIFAVTQKNGTSKPNPLNN
;
A
#
# COMPACT_ATOMS: atom_id res chain seq x y z
N MET A 1 1.22 -30.81 -35.57
CA MET A 1 0.67 -32.03 -36.17
C MET A 1 -0.72 -32.21 -35.61
N GLU A 2 -1.74 -32.15 -36.46
CA GLU A 2 -3.14 -32.29 -36.05
C GLU A 2 -3.73 -33.58 -36.63
N LYS A 3 -4.93 -33.95 -36.17
CA LYS A 3 -5.66 -35.07 -36.78
C LYS A 3 -6.30 -34.55 -38.06
N TYR A 4 -5.97 -35.17 -39.19
CA TYR A 4 -6.59 -34.89 -40.48
C TYR A 4 -7.14 -36.17 -41.13
N SER A 5 -8.38 -36.09 -41.63
CA SER A 5 -8.91 -37.04 -42.60
C SER A 5 -8.65 -36.49 -44.01
N CYS A 6 -8.42 -37.36 -44.99
CA CYS A 6 -8.21 -36.89 -46.36
C CYS A 6 -9.50 -36.27 -46.87
N PHE A 7 -9.40 -35.05 -47.41
CA PHE A 7 -10.58 -34.30 -47.86
C PHE A 7 -11.24 -34.94 -49.10
N ASN A 8 -10.44 -35.63 -49.94
CA ASN A 8 -10.91 -36.33 -51.14
C ASN A 8 -11.28 -37.81 -50.86
N CYS A 9 -10.58 -38.48 -49.96
CA CYS A 9 -10.80 -39.90 -49.61
C CYS A 9 -10.97 -40.07 -48.09
N PRO A 10 -12.12 -39.65 -47.52
CA PRO A 10 -12.28 -39.63 -46.07
C PRO A 10 -12.22 -41.04 -45.47
N GLY A 11 -11.48 -41.19 -44.37
CA GLY A 11 -11.31 -42.45 -43.66
C GLY A 11 -11.38 -42.29 -42.14
N LYS A 12 -11.63 -43.39 -41.41
CA LYS A 12 -11.62 -43.44 -39.93
C LYS A 12 -10.18 -43.54 -39.40
N ASP A 13 -9.36 -42.55 -39.74
CA ASP A 13 -7.98 -42.46 -39.32
C ASP A 13 -7.77 -41.18 -38.50
N TYR A 14 -7.40 -41.37 -37.23
CA TYR A 14 -7.22 -40.32 -36.23
C TYR A 14 -5.74 -40.13 -35.86
N SER A 15 -4.81 -40.66 -36.66
CA SER A 15 -3.38 -40.40 -36.51
C SER A 15 -3.04 -38.94 -36.79
N LEU A 16 -2.01 -38.42 -36.12
CA LEU A 16 -1.49 -37.07 -36.30
C LEU A 16 -0.74 -36.97 -37.62
N LYS A 17 -0.97 -35.89 -38.38
CA LYS A 17 -0.41 -35.64 -39.70
C LYS A 17 -0.07 -34.16 -39.89
N ASN A 18 0.82 -33.86 -40.83
CA ASN A 18 1.03 -32.52 -41.36
C ASN A 18 0.13 -32.27 -42.58
N LEU A 19 -0.17 -31.00 -42.84
CA LEU A 19 -0.93 -30.60 -44.03
C LEU A 19 -0.22 -31.00 -45.34
N THR A 20 1.11 -31.08 -45.31
CA THR A 20 1.94 -31.48 -46.45
C THR A 20 2.05 -32.99 -46.64
N ASP A 21 1.57 -33.80 -45.69
CA ASP A 21 1.62 -35.26 -45.82
C ASP A 21 0.66 -35.73 -46.93
N LEU A 22 1.01 -36.82 -47.61
CA LEU A 22 0.22 -37.35 -48.71
C LEU A 22 -0.76 -38.42 -48.21
N CYS A 23 -1.99 -38.36 -48.71
CA CYS A 23 -2.97 -39.42 -48.48
C CYS A 23 -2.52 -40.71 -49.19
N PRO A 24 -2.51 -41.87 -48.50
CA PRO A 24 -2.06 -43.14 -49.09
C PRO A 24 -3.01 -43.68 -50.18
N THR A 25 -4.21 -43.11 -50.34
CA THR A 25 -5.21 -43.55 -51.32
C THR A 25 -5.23 -42.71 -52.59
N CYS A 26 -5.09 -41.39 -52.47
CA CYS A 26 -5.19 -40.47 -53.61
C CYS A 26 -3.96 -39.61 -53.84
N GLU A 27 -2.91 -39.79 -53.02
CA GLU A 27 -1.63 -39.07 -53.09
C GLU A 27 -1.73 -37.54 -52.97
N ASN A 28 -2.91 -37.00 -52.66
CA ASN A 28 -3.08 -35.57 -52.39
C ASN A 28 -2.60 -35.21 -50.98
N GLN A 29 -2.06 -34.00 -50.84
CA GLN A 29 -1.72 -33.42 -49.55
C GLN A 29 -2.96 -33.23 -48.67
N TYR A 30 -2.89 -33.49 -47.36
CA TYR A 30 -4.02 -33.26 -46.45
C TYR A 30 -4.49 -31.79 -46.42
N GLY A 31 -3.60 -30.85 -46.76
CA GLY A 31 -3.83 -29.41 -46.88
C GLY A 31 -4.27 -28.91 -48.25
N PHE A 32 -4.38 -29.78 -49.27
CA PHE A 32 -4.73 -29.33 -50.64
C PHE A 32 -5.97 -28.43 -50.75
N PRO A 33 -7.04 -28.56 -49.92
CA PRO A 33 -8.18 -27.65 -50.00
C PRO A 33 -7.83 -26.18 -49.70
N LEU A 34 -6.77 -25.93 -48.92
CA LEU A 34 -6.29 -24.59 -48.62
C LEU A 34 -5.39 -24.04 -49.72
N ASP A 35 -4.53 -24.89 -50.29
CA ASP A 35 -3.56 -24.51 -51.32
C ASP A 35 -4.25 -24.29 -52.68
N TYR A 36 -5.27 -25.10 -52.97
CA TYR A 36 -6.03 -25.08 -54.22
C TYR A 36 -7.49 -24.68 -54.00
N PHE A 37 -7.74 -23.67 -53.16
CA PHE A 37 -9.10 -23.27 -52.81
C PHE A 37 -9.97 -22.88 -54.03
N PRO A 38 -11.29 -23.13 -54.01
CA PRO A 38 -12.19 -22.81 -55.13
C PRO A 38 -12.30 -21.30 -55.40
N ASP A 39 -12.47 -20.88 -56.66
CA ASP A 39 -12.75 -19.46 -56.99
C ASP A 39 -14.16 -19.02 -56.56
N THR A 40 -15.13 -19.94 -56.62
CA THR A 40 -16.51 -19.70 -56.22
C THR A 40 -17.12 -20.90 -55.51
N ILE A 41 -17.94 -20.65 -54.48
CA ILE A 41 -18.72 -21.68 -53.79
C ILE A 41 -20.13 -21.11 -53.60
N ALA A 42 -21.16 -21.85 -54.02
CA ALA A 42 -22.56 -21.47 -53.83
C ALA A 42 -22.88 -20.02 -54.28
N GLY A 43 -22.31 -19.58 -55.41
CA GLY A 43 -22.51 -18.23 -55.95
C GLY A 43 -21.72 -17.12 -55.27
N MET A 44 -20.92 -17.42 -54.25
CA MET A 44 -20.03 -16.46 -53.59
C MET A 44 -18.63 -16.55 -54.17
N LYS A 45 -17.99 -15.38 -54.30
CA LYS A 45 -16.59 -15.31 -54.71
C LYS A 45 -15.69 -15.55 -53.51
N ILE A 46 -14.80 -16.52 -53.60
CA ILE A 46 -13.82 -16.80 -52.55
C ILE A 46 -12.64 -15.84 -52.70
N ILE A 47 -12.25 -15.23 -51.59
CA ILE A 47 -11.16 -14.23 -51.54
C ILE A 47 -9.87 -14.86 -51.02
N LYS A 48 -9.99 -15.72 -50.00
CA LYS A 48 -8.86 -16.43 -49.39
C LYS A 48 -9.33 -17.68 -48.63
N SER A 49 -8.44 -18.65 -48.49
CA SER A 49 -8.56 -19.73 -47.50
C SER A 49 -8.30 -19.22 -46.08
N LEU A 50 -8.93 -19.87 -45.10
CA LEU A 50 -8.77 -19.57 -43.67
C LEU A 50 -8.12 -20.73 -42.93
N ALA A 51 -8.80 -21.87 -42.82
CA ALA A 51 -8.34 -22.99 -42.00
C ALA A 51 -8.84 -24.34 -42.50
N ARG A 52 -8.11 -25.39 -42.10
CA ARG A 52 -8.43 -26.80 -42.32
C ARG A 52 -8.61 -27.46 -40.95
N GLY A 53 -9.81 -27.97 -40.67
CA GLY A 53 -10.06 -28.78 -39.45
C GLY A 53 -9.83 -30.28 -39.69
N PHE A 54 -10.35 -31.16 -38.84
CA PHE A 54 -10.23 -32.61 -39.05
C PHE A 54 -10.78 -33.04 -40.43
N TYR A 55 -11.92 -32.47 -40.84
CA TYR A 55 -12.60 -32.82 -42.10
C TYR A 55 -13.24 -31.67 -42.88
N GLY A 56 -13.29 -30.45 -42.33
CA GLY A 56 -13.80 -29.27 -43.02
C GLY A 56 -12.69 -28.34 -43.53
N ALA A 57 -13.02 -27.52 -44.51
CA ALA A 57 -12.20 -26.39 -44.94
C ALA A 57 -13.04 -25.11 -44.86
N THR A 58 -12.42 -24.01 -44.44
CA THR A 58 -13.08 -22.70 -44.30
C THR A 58 -12.43 -21.64 -45.17
N TYR A 59 -13.24 -20.75 -45.73
CA TYR A 59 -12.81 -19.67 -46.62
C TYR A 59 -13.50 -18.35 -46.27
N VAL A 60 -12.95 -17.23 -46.70
CA VAL A 60 -13.66 -15.95 -46.75
C VAL A 60 -14.28 -15.78 -48.13
N GLY A 61 -15.61 -15.68 -48.18
CA GLY A 61 -16.35 -15.32 -49.38
C GLY A 61 -16.86 -13.88 -49.33
N GLU A 62 -16.97 -13.23 -50.49
CA GLU A 62 -17.75 -12.00 -50.66
C GLU A 62 -18.90 -12.21 -51.65
N PHE A 63 -20.01 -11.53 -51.36
CA PHE A 63 -21.09 -11.31 -52.32
C PHE A 63 -21.58 -9.87 -52.24
N SER A 64 -22.23 -9.40 -53.30
CA SER A 64 -22.71 -8.02 -53.41
C SER A 64 -24.23 -8.01 -53.59
N PRO A 65 -25.02 -8.02 -52.50
CA PRO A 65 -26.48 -8.10 -52.59
C PRO A 65 -27.11 -6.92 -53.36
N PHE A 66 -26.44 -5.75 -53.35
CA PHE A 66 -26.90 -4.51 -54.01
C PHE A 66 -25.84 -3.90 -54.94
N GLY A 67 -24.91 -4.70 -55.46
CA GLY A 67 -23.91 -4.31 -56.46
C GLY A 67 -22.74 -3.44 -55.98
N LYS A 68 -22.93 -2.56 -54.98
CA LYS A 68 -21.84 -1.69 -54.44
C LYS A 68 -21.30 -2.11 -53.08
N LEU A 69 -22.15 -2.66 -52.21
CA LEU A 69 -21.76 -3.09 -50.87
C LEU A 69 -21.31 -4.54 -50.91
N LYS A 70 -20.04 -4.79 -50.57
CA LYS A 70 -19.47 -6.14 -50.45
C LYS A 70 -19.69 -6.65 -49.04
N VAL A 71 -20.45 -7.72 -48.89
CA VAL A 71 -20.66 -8.40 -47.62
C VAL A 71 -19.74 -9.61 -47.55
N LYS A 72 -18.95 -9.70 -46.49
CA LYS A 72 -18.07 -10.85 -46.23
C LYS A 72 -18.80 -11.91 -45.40
N LYS A 73 -18.54 -13.18 -45.70
CA LYS A 73 -19.01 -14.35 -44.96
C LYS A 73 -17.88 -15.37 -44.84
N VAL A 74 -17.93 -16.22 -43.81
CA VAL A 74 -17.04 -17.37 -43.68
C VAL A 74 -17.75 -18.60 -44.21
N ILE A 75 -17.17 -19.27 -45.21
CA ILE A 75 -17.80 -20.40 -45.89
C ILE A 75 -17.12 -21.67 -45.44
N LYS A 76 -17.86 -22.54 -44.74
CA LYS A 76 -17.37 -23.85 -44.29
C LYS A 76 -17.89 -24.91 -45.25
N ILE A 77 -16.99 -25.71 -45.79
CA ILE A 77 -17.32 -26.85 -46.64
C ILE A 77 -16.84 -28.16 -46.00
N ILE A 78 -17.63 -29.21 -46.17
CA ILE A 78 -17.32 -30.55 -45.64
C ILE A 78 -17.70 -31.62 -46.67
N PRO A 79 -16.85 -32.62 -46.96
CA PRO A 79 -17.20 -33.69 -47.90
C PRO A 79 -18.39 -34.53 -47.43
N VAL A 80 -19.38 -34.71 -48.31
CA VAL A 80 -20.60 -35.50 -48.04
C VAL A 80 -20.25 -36.95 -47.66
N ALA A 81 -19.22 -37.51 -48.30
CA ALA A 81 -18.75 -38.87 -48.05
C ALA A 81 -18.37 -39.11 -46.58
N LEU A 82 -17.90 -38.08 -45.87
CA LEU A 82 -17.55 -38.21 -44.46
C LEU A 82 -18.78 -38.23 -43.54
N TYR A 83 -19.80 -37.40 -43.78
CA TYR A 83 -21.02 -37.43 -42.96
C TYR A 83 -21.73 -38.77 -43.08
N LYS A 84 -21.72 -39.36 -44.28
CA LYS A 84 -22.16 -40.75 -44.51
C LYS A 84 -21.32 -41.77 -43.73
N LEU A 85 -19.99 -41.61 -43.68
CA LEU A 85 -19.07 -42.50 -42.94
C LEU A 85 -19.26 -42.44 -41.41
N LEU A 86 -19.57 -41.26 -40.89
CA LEU A 86 -19.74 -40.99 -39.45
C LEU A 86 -21.20 -41.11 -38.98
N ASN A 87 -22.14 -41.38 -39.90
CA ASN A 87 -23.57 -41.43 -39.62
C ASN A 87 -24.11 -40.16 -38.93
N LYS A 88 -23.71 -38.99 -39.45
CA LYS A 88 -24.13 -37.66 -38.96
C LYS A 88 -25.15 -37.02 -39.90
N ASP A 89 -26.01 -36.17 -39.35
CA ASP A 89 -26.97 -35.34 -40.09
C ASP A 89 -26.50 -33.87 -40.07
N PHE A 90 -26.13 -33.35 -41.25
CA PHE A 90 -25.63 -31.98 -41.39
C PHE A 90 -26.73 -30.93 -41.21
N LYS A 91 -27.96 -31.23 -41.61
CA LYS A 91 -29.09 -30.31 -41.48
C LYS A 91 -29.44 -30.12 -40.02
N LEU A 92 -29.54 -31.23 -39.27
CA LEU A 92 -29.80 -31.19 -37.84
C LEU A 92 -28.68 -30.46 -37.07
N GLU A 93 -27.42 -30.63 -37.46
CA GLU A 93 -26.29 -29.88 -36.90
C GLU A 93 -26.44 -28.37 -37.12
N CYS A 94 -26.80 -27.94 -38.34
CA CYS A 94 -27.03 -26.53 -38.66
C CYS A 94 -28.26 -25.95 -37.93
N GLU A 95 -29.35 -26.70 -37.82
CA GLU A 95 -30.55 -26.28 -37.07
C GLU A 95 -30.23 -26.04 -35.59
N ASN A 96 -29.49 -26.97 -34.96
CA ASN A 96 -29.04 -26.82 -33.58
C ASN A 96 -28.08 -25.63 -33.39
N HIS A 97 -27.19 -25.38 -34.36
CA HIS A 97 -26.30 -24.22 -34.33
C HIS A 97 -27.12 -22.93 -34.38
N LEU A 98 -28.03 -22.80 -35.35
CA LEU A 98 -28.85 -21.60 -35.53
C LEU A 98 -29.70 -21.30 -34.29
N GLU A 99 -30.33 -22.31 -33.69
CA GLU A 99 -31.12 -22.17 -32.47
C GLU A 99 -30.27 -21.61 -31.31
N LEU A 100 -29.07 -22.16 -31.10
CA LEU A 100 -28.15 -21.69 -30.07
C LEU A 100 -27.67 -20.25 -30.34
N ALA A 101 -27.30 -19.94 -31.59
CA ALA A 101 -26.81 -18.61 -31.97
C ALA A 101 -27.87 -17.51 -31.88
N GLN A 102 -29.16 -17.84 -32.06
CA GLN A 102 -30.25 -16.87 -31.88
C GLN A 102 -30.47 -16.48 -30.42
N ASN A 103 -30.09 -17.35 -29.48
CA ASN A 103 -30.27 -17.17 -28.05
C ASN A 103 -28.95 -16.87 -27.31
N SER A 104 -27.91 -16.46 -28.03
CA SER A 104 -26.56 -16.22 -27.49
C SER A 104 -25.90 -15.03 -28.19
N ASN A 105 -25.20 -14.18 -27.42
CA ASN A 105 -24.41 -13.09 -27.99
C ASN A 105 -22.95 -13.50 -28.24
N HIS A 106 -22.54 -14.65 -27.73
CA HIS A 106 -21.18 -15.17 -27.74
C HIS A 106 -21.00 -16.41 -28.62
N VAL A 107 -21.97 -16.74 -29.48
CA VAL A 107 -21.88 -17.83 -30.46
C VAL A 107 -22.01 -17.25 -31.86
N VAL A 108 -21.11 -17.65 -32.77
CA VAL A 108 -21.13 -17.15 -34.16
C VAL A 108 -22.44 -17.52 -34.85
N ASN A 109 -23.05 -16.58 -35.56
CA ASN A 109 -24.29 -16.84 -36.26
C ASN A 109 -24.05 -17.53 -37.62
N ILE A 110 -25.03 -18.31 -38.07
CA ILE A 110 -25.03 -18.92 -39.42
C ILE A 110 -26.09 -18.26 -40.31
N ASP A 111 -25.81 -18.22 -41.61
CA ASP A 111 -26.70 -17.68 -42.61
C ASP A 111 -27.47 -18.82 -43.31
N PRO A 112 -28.76 -19.03 -42.99
CA PRO A 112 -29.53 -20.12 -43.58
C PRO A 112 -29.74 -19.93 -45.10
N ASN A 113 -29.54 -18.72 -45.64
CA ASN A 113 -29.59 -18.50 -47.09
C ASN A 113 -28.37 -19.07 -47.83
N ILE A 114 -27.34 -19.45 -47.08
CA ILE A 114 -26.09 -20.01 -47.58
C ILE A 114 -25.94 -21.45 -47.05
N TYR A 115 -27.06 -22.17 -46.96
CA TYR A 115 -27.08 -23.59 -46.64
C TYR A 115 -27.27 -24.39 -47.94
N HIS A 116 -26.32 -25.26 -48.24
CA HIS A 116 -26.43 -26.18 -49.36
C HIS A 116 -26.09 -27.60 -48.92
N ASP A 117 -27.01 -28.50 -49.22
CA ASP A 117 -26.84 -29.93 -49.01
C ASP A 117 -26.37 -30.56 -50.32
N ASP A 118 -25.25 -31.27 -50.28
CA ASP A 118 -24.69 -32.03 -51.40
C ASP A 118 -24.54 -31.25 -52.72
N ILE A 119 -23.56 -30.33 -52.77
CA ILE A 119 -23.19 -29.60 -54.00
C ILE A 119 -21.78 -29.94 -54.45
N GLU A 120 -21.55 -29.87 -55.77
CA GLU A 120 -20.21 -30.01 -56.34
C GLU A 120 -19.37 -28.75 -56.07
N VAL A 121 -18.19 -28.96 -55.50
CA VAL A 121 -17.18 -27.91 -55.29
C VAL A 121 -15.94 -28.26 -56.09
N THR A 122 -15.58 -27.41 -57.05
CA THR A 122 -14.39 -27.56 -57.90
C THR A 122 -13.24 -26.70 -57.37
N PHE A 123 -12.14 -27.35 -57.03
CA PHE A 123 -10.89 -26.75 -56.58
C PHE A 123 -10.05 -26.29 -57.77
N THR A 124 -9.13 -25.35 -57.56
CA THR A 124 -8.34 -24.75 -58.66
C THR A 124 -7.35 -25.71 -59.32
N ASN A 125 -7.05 -26.85 -58.68
CA ASN A 125 -6.31 -27.96 -59.27
C ASN A 125 -7.19 -28.89 -60.15
N GLY A 126 -8.47 -28.58 -60.33
CA GLY A 126 -9.42 -29.35 -61.15
C GLY A 126 -10.09 -30.52 -60.43
N ILE A 127 -9.80 -30.75 -59.15
CA ILE A 127 -10.51 -31.77 -58.35
C ILE A 127 -11.92 -31.26 -58.02
N THR A 128 -12.94 -32.10 -58.22
CA THR A 128 -14.33 -31.79 -57.84
C THR A 128 -14.81 -32.77 -56.76
N ILE A 129 -15.36 -32.25 -55.66
CA ILE A 129 -15.85 -33.04 -54.53
C ILE A 129 -17.25 -32.57 -54.13
N HIS A 130 -18.15 -33.52 -53.87
CA HIS A 130 -19.46 -33.24 -53.28
C HIS A 130 -19.32 -32.82 -51.81
N CYS A 131 -19.77 -31.61 -51.49
CA CYS A 131 -19.64 -31.01 -50.16
C CYS A 131 -20.98 -30.48 -49.64
N HIS A 132 -21.18 -30.60 -48.33
CA HIS A 132 -22.10 -29.75 -47.59
C HIS A 132 -21.47 -28.37 -47.39
N VAL A 133 -22.27 -27.31 -47.52
CA VAL A 133 -21.79 -25.92 -47.40
C VAL A 133 -22.69 -25.13 -46.46
N ILE A 134 -22.08 -24.38 -45.55
CA ILE A 134 -22.76 -23.40 -44.70
C ILE A 134 -21.99 -22.07 -44.66
N GLY A 135 -22.72 -20.95 -44.72
CA GLY A 135 -22.20 -19.62 -44.47
C GLY A 135 -22.30 -19.23 -43.00
N LEU A 136 -21.22 -18.70 -42.42
CA LEU A 136 -21.16 -18.12 -41.09
C LEU A 136 -20.91 -16.60 -41.19
N GLU A 137 -21.27 -15.87 -40.15
CA GLU A 137 -20.93 -14.46 -40.00
C GLU A 137 -19.40 -14.26 -40.03
N TYR A 138 -18.95 -13.23 -40.75
CA TYR A 138 -17.55 -12.83 -40.74
C TYR A 138 -17.30 -11.90 -39.54
N LEU A 139 -16.47 -12.34 -38.61
CA LEU A 139 -16.04 -11.58 -37.44
C LEU A 139 -14.68 -10.92 -37.74
N ASP A 140 -14.56 -9.62 -37.49
CA ASP A 140 -13.29 -8.91 -37.68
C ASP A 140 -12.41 -9.05 -36.43
N GLY A 141 -11.53 -10.05 -36.41
CA GLY A 141 -10.79 -10.41 -35.21
C GLY A 141 -9.75 -11.51 -35.44
N ILE A 142 -9.19 -12.01 -34.33
CA ILE A 142 -8.24 -13.13 -34.31
C ILE A 142 -8.68 -14.18 -33.29
N THR A 143 -8.14 -15.40 -33.37
CA THR A 143 -8.42 -16.44 -32.37
C THR A 143 -7.82 -16.07 -31.02
N LEU A 144 -8.36 -16.59 -29.90
CA LEU A 144 -7.78 -16.40 -28.58
C LEU A 144 -6.37 -16.98 -28.52
N LYS A 145 -6.11 -18.09 -29.23
CA LYS A 145 -4.76 -18.66 -29.41
C LYS A 145 -3.78 -17.63 -29.95
N ASP A 146 -4.14 -16.93 -31.03
CA ASP A 146 -3.28 -15.91 -31.66
C ASP A 146 -3.22 -14.63 -30.83
N PHE A 147 -4.31 -14.28 -30.15
CA PHE A 147 -4.39 -13.12 -29.27
C PHE A 147 -3.40 -13.23 -28.11
N LEU A 148 -3.24 -14.42 -27.52
CA LEU A 148 -2.31 -14.69 -26.42
C LEU A 148 -0.83 -14.61 -26.84
N LEU A 149 -0.52 -14.60 -28.14
CA LEU A 149 0.83 -14.42 -28.68
C LEU A 149 1.25 -12.96 -28.82
N GLN A 150 0.32 -12.01 -28.65
CA GLN A 150 0.64 -10.58 -28.72
C GLN A 150 1.55 -10.18 -27.56
N ASP A 151 2.50 -9.27 -27.82
CA ASP A 151 3.47 -8.83 -26.82
C ASP A 151 2.81 -8.11 -25.63
N GLU A 152 1.77 -7.31 -25.87
CA GLU A 152 1.09 -6.51 -24.85
C GLU A 152 -0.42 -6.59 -24.98
N ILE A 153 -1.09 -6.88 -23.86
CA ILE A 153 -2.54 -7.00 -23.77
C ILE A 153 -2.99 -6.19 -22.55
N PRO A 154 -3.83 -5.15 -22.70
CA PRO A 154 -4.32 -4.40 -21.56
C PRO A 154 -5.09 -5.29 -20.58
N ALA A 155 -4.86 -5.12 -19.27
CA ALA A 155 -5.57 -5.87 -18.22
C ALA A 155 -7.10 -5.67 -18.29
N ARG A 156 -7.54 -4.48 -18.72
CA ARG A 156 -8.93 -4.17 -19.07
C ARG A 156 -9.51 -5.16 -20.09
N THR A 157 -8.77 -5.42 -21.16
CA THR A 157 -9.18 -6.35 -22.23
C THR A 157 -9.15 -7.79 -21.73
N ILE A 158 -8.16 -8.16 -20.90
CA ILE A 158 -8.10 -9.46 -20.22
C ILE A 158 -9.36 -9.68 -19.37
N ALA A 159 -9.71 -8.72 -18.51
CA ALA A 159 -10.90 -8.79 -17.66
C ALA A 159 -12.18 -8.99 -18.49
N GLN A 160 -12.34 -8.23 -19.58
CA GLN A 160 -13.50 -8.37 -20.46
C GLN A 160 -13.56 -9.74 -21.14
N ILE A 161 -12.44 -10.23 -21.67
CA ILE A 161 -12.38 -11.56 -22.29
C ILE A 161 -12.75 -12.63 -21.25
N SER A 162 -12.25 -12.54 -20.02
CA SER A 162 -12.60 -13.46 -18.93
C SER A 162 -14.11 -13.44 -18.61
N ILE A 163 -14.73 -12.25 -18.57
CA ILE A 163 -16.18 -12.10 -18.36
C ILE A 163 -16.96 -12.74 -19.51
N ASP A 164 -16.59 -12.45 -20.75
CA ASP A 164 -17.30 -12.97 -21.93
C ASP A 164 -17.14 -14.50 -22.02
N LEU A 165 -15.99 -15.07 -21.64
CA LEU A 165 -15.76 -16.52 -21.58
C LEU A 165 -16.68 -17.23 -20.57
N ILE A 166 -16.87 -16.63 -19.38
CA ILE A 166 -17.79 -17.16 -18.36
C ILE A 166 -19.25 -16.97 -18.82
N THR A 167 -19.55 -15.85 -19.48
CA THR A 167 -20.88 -15.56 -20.03
C THR A 167 -21.24 -16.56 -21.12
N LEU A 168 -20.30 -16.88 -22.02
CA LEU A 168 -20.45 -17.93 -23.02
C LEU A 168 -20.79 -19.28 -22.37
N LEU A 169 -20.09 -19.66 -21.31
CA LEU A 169 -20.39 -20.91 -20.58
C LEU A 169 -21.81 -20.87 -19.99
N GLN A 170 -22.22 -19.73 -19.42
CA GLN A 170 -23.57 -19.52 -18.89
C GLN A 170 -24.63 -19.63 -19.99
N GLU A 171 -24.42 -18.99 -21.15
CA GLU A 171 -25.32 -19.06 -22.30
C GLU A 171 -25.47 -20.50 -22.82
N LEU A 172 -24.36 -21.25 -22.94
CA LEU A 172 -24.40 -22.66 -23.31
C LEU A 172 -25.23 -23.50 -22.33
N ARG A 173 -25.06 -23.27 -21.02
CA ARG A 173 -25.80 -24.00 -19.96
C ARG A 173 -27.28 -23.63 -19.92
N ASN A 174 -27.63 -22.36 -20.10
CA ASN A 174 -29.02 -21.91 -20.17
C ASN A 174 -29.76 -22.52 -21.38
N ASN A 175 -29.04 -22.82 -22.46
CA ASN A 175 -29.58 -23.49 -23.65
C ASN A 175 -29.47 -25.02 -23.58
N GLU A 176 -29.05 -25.60 -22.44
CA GLU A 176 -28.83 -27.05 -22.25
C GLU A 176 -27.89 -27.68 -23.30
N LYS A 177 -26.86 -26.93 -23.73
CA LYS A 177 -25.85 -27.38 -24.70
C LYS A 177 -24.44 -27.40 -24.10
N TYR A 178 -23.59 -28.24 -24.68
CA TYR A 178 -22.16 -28.32 -24.47
C TYR A 178 -21.45 -28.15 -25.81
N HIS A 179 -20.42 -27.30 -25.88
CA HIS A 179 -19.63 -27.11 -27.09
C HIS A 179 -18.76 -28.34 -27.41
N ASN A 180 -18.23 -29.00 -26.36
CA ASN A 180 -17.39 -30.20 -26.40
C ASN A 180 -16.05 -30.06 -27.14
N ASP A 181 -15.63 -28.83 -27.47
CA ASP A 181 -14.40 -28.52 -28.20
C ASP A 181 -13.96 -27.04 -28.06
N LEU A 182 -14.20 -26.44 -26.89
CA LEU A 182 -14.04 -25.00 -26.66
C LEU A 182 -12.57 -24.58 -26.37
N HIS A 183 -11.61 -25.09 -27.14
CA HIS A 183 -10.20 -24.72 -26.97
C HIS A 183 -9.91 -23.31 -27.51
N PRO A 184 -8.77 -22.67 -27.17
CA PRO A 184 -8.47 -21.28 -27.58
C PRO A 184 -8.45 -20.99 -29.09
N GLY A 185 -8.39 -22.02 -29.94
CA GLY A 185 -8.48 -21.90 -31.39
C GLY A 185 -9.92 -21.75 -31.91
N ASN A 186 -10.90 -22.24 -31.14
CA ASN A 186 -12.33 -22.15 -31.43
C ASN A 186 -13.02 -20.98 -30.72
N VAL A 187 -12.22 -20.05 -30.18
CA VAL A 187 -12.68 -18.83 -29.54
C VAL A 187 -12.07 -17.65 -30.31
N MET A 188 -12.91 -16.71 -30.74
CA MET A 188 -12.47 -15.49 -31.43
C MET A 188 -12.64 -14.25 -30.56
N ILE A 189 -11.68 -13.34 -30.67
CA ILE A 189 -11.74 -11.98 -30.12
C ILE A 189 -12.08 -11.03 -31.26
N GLU A 190 -13.35 -10.63 -31.33
CA GLU A 190 -13.86 -9.68 -32.32
C GLU A 190 -13.55 -8.24 -31.88
N LYS A 191 -13.08 -7.41 -32.82
CA LYS A 191 -12.91 -5.97 -32.65
C LYS A 191 -14.16 -5.26 -33.14
N LEU A 192 -14.79 -4.50 -32.25
CA LEU A 192 -16.01 -3.75 -32.52
C LEU A 192 -15.66 -2.35 -33.04
N PRO A 193 -16.28 -1.89 -34.14
CA PRO A 193 -16.12 -0.51 -34.59
C PRO A 193 -16.81 0.45 -33.62
N SER A 194 -16.42 1.74 -33.64
CA SER A 194 -16.94 2.79 -32.75
C SER A 194 -18.46 2.95 -32.78
N SER A 195 -19.14 2.49 -33.82
CA SER A 195 -20.60 2.50 -33.98
C SER A 195 -21.32 1.31 -33.33
N ARG A 196 -20.60 0.29 -32.86
CA ARG A 196 -21.14 -0.97 -32.29
C ARG A 196 -20.52 -1.31 -30.93
N THR A 197 -20.05 -0.30 -30.18
CA THR A 197 -19.43 -0.52 -28.87
C THR A 197 -20.45 -1.02 -27.83
N ARG A 198 -19.98 -1.82 -26.87
CA ARG A 198 -20.82 -2.38 -25.79
C ARG A 198 -20.80 -1.47 -24.57
N LEU A 199 -21.77 -0.55 -24.48
CA LEU A 199 -21.88 0.39 -23.37
C LEU A 199 -21.99 -0.33 -22.01
N GLY A 200 -21.15 0.03 -21.05
CA GLY A 200 -21.17 -0.51 -19.69
C GLY A 200 -20.38 -1.80 -19.48
N GLU A 201 -19.75 -2.34 -20.53
CA GLU A 201 -18.74 -3.38 -20.42
C GLU A 201 -17.38 -2.80 -20.01
N ILE A 202 -16.52 -3.62 -19.39
CA ILE A 202 -15.18 -3.19 -18.99
C ILE A 202 -14.43 -2.71 -20.23
N ASP A 203 -14.33 -3.53 -21.28
CA ASP A 203 -13.79 -3.13 -22.60
C ASP A 203 -14.91 -3.11 -23.65
N GLU A 204 -15.34 -1.91 -24.02
CA GLU A 204 -16.47 -1.71 -24.92
C GLU A 204 -16.16 -2.08 -26.39
N ASN A 205 -14.87 -2.27 -26.74
CA ASN A 205 -14.41 -2.42 -28.12
C ASN A 205 -14.10 -3.86 -28.52
N VAL A 206 -14.18 -4.82 -27.59
CA VAL A 206 -13.94 -6.24 -27.89
C VAL A 206 -15.16 -7.08 -27.56
N ARG A 207 -15.26 -8.26 -28.15
CA ARG A 207 -16.23 -9.30 -27.79
C ARG A 207 -15.65 -10.69 -28.03
N VAL A 208 -15.85 -11.62 -27.10
CA VAL A 208 -15.51 -13.04 -27.31
C VAL A 208 -16.66 -13.77 -28.00
N VAL A 209 -16.36 -14.57 -29.02
CA VAL A 209 -17.34 -15.37 -29.75
C VAL A 209 -16.79 -16.79 -29.99
N ALA A 210 -17.55 -17.82 -29.62
CA ALA A 210 -17.28 -19.20 -29.96
C ALA A 210 -17.55 -19.48 -31.44
N ILE A 211 -16.62 -20.18 -32.07
CA ILE A 211 -16.69 -20.63 -33.46
C ILE A 211 -16.56 -22.16 -33.51
N ASP A 212 -16.98 -22.75 -34.63
CA ASP A 212 -16.94 -24.21 -34.87
C ASP A 212 -17.80 -25.08 -33.92
N LEU A 213 -19.12 -25.02 -34.10
CA LEU A 213 -20.08 -25.76 -33.28
C LEU A 213 -20.34 -27.22 -33.72
N GLY A 214 -19.51 -27.81 -34.59
CA GLY A 214 -19.76 -29.16 -35.14
C GLY A 214 -19.64 -30.33 -34.14
N SER A 215 -19.28 -30.00 -32.90
CA SER A 215 -19.20 -30.92 -31.75
C SER A 215 -20.31 -30.69 -30.70
N VAL A 216 -21.15 -29.67 -30.88
CA VAL A 216 -22.21 -29.29 -29.93
C VAL A 216 -23.16 -30.45 -29.69
N ASP A 217 -23.52 -30.66 -28.42
CA ASP A 217 -24.41 -31.75 -28.00
C ASP A 217 -25.16 -31.38 -26.72
N GLN A 218 -26.22 -32.13 -26.39
CA GLN A 218 -26.93 -32.02 -25.11
C GLN A 218 -26.18 -32.70 -23.96
N LYS A 219 -25.26 -33.63 -24.29
CA LYS A 219 -24.43 -34.33 -23.29
C LYS A 219 -22.98 -33.88 -23.40
N THR A 220 -22.33 -33.78 -22.24
CA THR A 220 -20.88 -33.62 -22.21
C THR A 220 -20.20 -34.85 -22.81
N LYS A 221 -19.17 -34.62 -23.64
CA LYS A 221 -18.32 -35.66 -24.22
C LYS A 221 -17.03 -35.89 -23.41
N SER A 222 -16.93 -35.29 -22.23
CA SER A 222 -15.86 -35.53 -21.26
C SER A 222 -16.04 -36.88 -20.54
N HIS A 223 -15.00 -37.70 -20.52
CA HIS A 223 -14.94 -38.97 -19.76
C HIS A 223 -13.58 -39.13 -19.08
N ASP A 224 -13.55 -39.67 -17.85
CA ASP A 224 -12.35 -39.85 -17.03
C ASP A 224 -11.29 -40.76 -17.68
N ASP A 225 -11.69 -41.67 -18.58
CA ASP A 225 -10.80 -42.60 -19.30
C ASP A 225 -10.30 -42.05 -20.66
N SER A 226 -10.58 -40.79 -20.99
CA SER A 226 -10.14 -40.17 -22.26
C SER A 226 -9.45 -38.82 -22.02
N ASP A 227 -8.42 -38.50 -22.80
CA ASP A 227 -7.74 -37.18 -22.81
C ASP A 227 -8.66 -35.99 -23.22
N ARG A 228 -9.98 -36.20 -23.34
CA ARG A 228 -10.93 -35.21 -23.86
C ARG A 228 -11.46 -34.30 -22.74
N VAL A 229 -10.88 -33.11 -22.70
CA VAL A 229 -11.20 -32.00 -21.79
C VAL A 229 -12.57 -31.37 -22.12
N GLY A 230 -13.44 -31.19 -21.12
CA GLY A 230 -14.75 -30.54 -21.28
C GLY A 230 -14.69 -29.01 -21.29
N ASP A 231 -15.77 -28.35 -21.75
CA ASP A 231 -15.84 -26.87 -21.93
C ASP A 231 -15.39 -26.08 -20.70
N LEU A 232 -15.81 -26.54 -19.52
CA LEU A 232 -15.56 -25.86 -18.27
C LEU A 232 -14.05 -25.87 -17.92
N HIS A 233 -13.36 -26.98 -18.19
CA HIS A 233 -11.92 -27.07 -18.02
C HIS A 233 -11.17 -26.25 -19.10
N TRP A 234 -11.67 -26.18 -20.33
CA TRP A 234 -11.10 -25.28 -21.34
C TRP A 234 -11.21 -23.81 -20.95
N ILE A 235 -12.36 -23.38 -20.42
CA ILE A 235 -12.51 -22.02 -19.88
C ILE A 235 -11.53 -21.79 -18.73
N ALA A 236 -11.41 -22.73 -17.78
CA ALA A 236 -10.42 -22.64 -16.70
C ALA A 236 -8.98 -22.50 -17.24
N GLN A 237 -8.60 -23.27 -18.27
CA GLN A 237 -7.31 -23.11 -18.93
C GLN A 237 -7.14 -21.74 -19.58
N CYS A 238 -8.17 -21.23 -20.27
CA CYS A 238 -8.13 -19.90 -20.88
C CYS A 238 -7.95 -18.80 -19.83
N LEU A 239 -8.65 -18.88 -18.69
CA LEU A 239 -8.49 -17.93 -17.58
C LEU A 239 -7.06 -17.96 -17.01
N ASN A 240 -6.48 -19.14 -16.84
CA ASN A 240 -5.08 -19.29 -16.43
C ASN A 240 -4.09 -18.71 -17.46
N MET A 241 -4.31 -18.96 -18.76
CA MET A 241 -3.46 -18.40 -19.82
C MET A 241 -3.53 -16.87 -19.86
N LEU A 242 -4.74 -16.30 -19.67
CA LEU A 242 -4.96 -14.86 -19.58
C LEU A 242 -4.29 -14.26 -18.35
N SER A 243 -4.39 -14.91 -17.20
CA SER A 243 -3.71 -14.47 -15.97
C SER A 243 -2.18 -14.45 -16.11
N ARG A 244 -1.60 -15.49 -16.74
CA ARG A 244 -0.16 -15.56 -17.01
C ARG A 244 0.39 -14.41 -17.83
N ARG A 245 -0.44 -13.80 -18.69
CA ARG A 245 -0.03 -12.58 -19.41
C ARG A 245 0.36 -11.45 -18.46
N ILE A 246 -0.26 -11.40 -17.27
CA ILE A 246 0.03 -10.45 -16.20
C ILE A 246 1.19 -10.97 -15.33
N THR A 247 1.09 -12.22 -14.82
CA THR A 247 2.04 -12.74 -13.82
C THR A 247 3.44 -13.02 -14.35
N ASP A 248 3.58 -13.37 -15.64
CA ASP A 248 4.89 -13.59 -16.28
C ASP A 248 5.61 -12.27 -16.61
N ASN A 249 4.92 -11.13 -16.52
CA ASN A 249 5.46 -9.80 -16.85
C ASN A 249 5.31 -8.82 -15.66
N PRO A 250 5.91 -9.12 -14.49
CA PRO A 250 5.70 -8.36 -13.25
C PRO A 250 6.01 -6.86 -13.39
N ASP A 251 6.91 -6.46 -14.28
CA ASP A 251 7.31 -5.06 -14.48
C ASP A 251 6.38 -4.26 -15.38
N LYS A 252 5.54 -4.92 -16.19
CA LYS A 252 4.62 -4.25 -17.13
C LYS A 252 3.26 -3.91 -16.53
N TYR A 253 2.83 -4.68 -15.53
CA TYR A 253 1.51 -4.57 -14.94
C TYR A 253 1.59 -4.06 -13.50
N ASP A 254 0.59 -3.28 -13.11
CA ASP A 254 0.52 -2.77 -11.74
C ASP A 254 -0.06 -3.81 -10.77
N GLU A 255 -0.09 -3.49 -9.48
CA GLU A 255 -0.58 -4.43 -8.47
C GLU A 255 -2.07 -4.73 -8.58
N LYS A 256 -2.86 -3.83 -9.18
CA LYS A 256 -4.31 -4.02 -9.38
C LYS A 256 -4.54 -5.08 -10.43
N ASP A 257 -3.76 -5.02 -11.51
CA ASP A 257 -3.75 -6.06 -12.54
C ASP A 257 -3.33 -7.42 -11.94
N TRP A 258 -2.36 -7.43 -11.02
CA TRP A 258 -1.97 -8.64 -10.31
C TRP A 258 -3.07 -9.22 -9.40
N ARG A 259 -3.91 -8.38 -8.77
CA ARG A 259 -5.10 -8.86 -8.03
C ARG A 259 -6.11 -9.51 -8.96
N LEU A 260 -6.36 -8.91 -10.13
CA LEU A 260 -7.18 -9.52 -11.17
C LEU A 260 -6.59 -10.87 -11.61
N ALA A 261 -5.29 -10.92 -11.91
CA ALA A 261 -4.61 -12.14 -12.31
C ALA A 261 -4.74 -13.25 -11.24
N PHE A 262 -4.54 -12.89 -9.97
CA PHE A 262 -4.70 -13.79 -8.84
C PHE A 262 -6.13 -14.32 -8.75
N LEU A 263 -7.13 -13.45 -8.87
CA LEU A 263 -8.54 -13.85 -8.90
C LEU A 263 -8.81 -14.83 -10.05
N LEU A 264 -8.34 -14.53 -11.26
CA LEU A 264 -8.56 -15.36 -12.43
C LEU A 264 -7.96 -16.76 -12.26
N GLU A 265 -6.76 -16.89 -11.70
CA GLU A 265 -6.15 -18.18 -11.39
C GLU A 265 -6.92 -18.93 -10.30
N GLU A 266 -7.30 -18.24 -9.21
CA GLU A 266 -8.09 -18.82 -8.12
C GLU A 266 -9.42 -19.37 -8.67
N LYS A 267 -10.12 -18.61 -9.52
CA LYS A 267 -11.39 -19.05 -10.14
C LYS A 267 -11.20 -20.13 -11.19
N ALA A 268 -10.08 -20.13 -11.91
CA ALA A 268 -9.76 -21.20 -12.82
C ALA A 268 -9.57 -22.53 -12.07
N ASP A 269 -8.96 -22.52 -10.90
CA ASP A 269 -8.81 -23.72 -10.06
C ASP A 269 -10.17 -24.18 -9.49
N PHE A 270 -11.03 -23.25 -9.07
CA PHE A 270 -12.41 -23.59 -8.67
C PHE A 270 -13.26 -24.22 -9.79
N LEU A 271 -12.94 -23.92 -11.05
CA LEU A 271 -13.60 -24.51 -12.21
C LEU A 271 -13.06 -25.93 -12.53
N LYS A 272 -11.98 -26.44 -11.93
CA LYS A 272 -11.59 -27.85 -12.15
C LYS A 272 -12.45 -28.79 -11.25
N PRO A 273 -12.79 -30.03 -11.65
CA PRO A 273 -13.36 -31.03 -10.71
C PRO A 273 -12.25 -31.51 -9.75
N GLU A 274 -12.44 -31.84 -8.45
CA GLU A 274 -13.58 -32.36 -7.67
C GLU A 274 -13.73 -31.70 -6.27
N ILE A 275 -14.95 -31.70 -5.69
CA ILE A 275 -15.34 -32.35 -4.41
C ILE A 275 -16.81 -31.99 -4.12
N ILE A 276 -17.60 -33.00 -3.74
CA ILE A 276 -19.06 -33.04 -3.48
C ILE A 276 -19.54 -32.06 -2.38
N HIS A 277 -18.67 -31.25 -1.80
CA HIS A 277 -18.94 -30.42 -0.61
C HIS A 277 -18.63 -28.92 -0.76
N GLN A 278 -18.28 -28.42 -1.96
CA GLN A 278 -18.10 -26.98 -2.15
C GLN A 278 -19.41 -26.26 -2.46
N LYS A 279 -19.59 -25.07 -1.87
CA LYS A 279 -20.72 -24.17 -2.12
C LYS A 279 -20.69 -23.75 -3.59
N GLN A 280 -21.72 -24.09 -4.37
CA GLN A 280 -21.78 -23.72 -5.79
C GLN A 280 -21.83 -22.19 -5.95
N ILE A 281 -20.75 -21.61 -6.46
CA ILE A 281 -20.68 -20.22 -6.88
C ILE A 281 -21.40 -20.10 -8.24
N THR A 282 -22.27 -19.11 -8.40
CA THR A 282 -22.97 -18.92 -9.69
C THR A 282 -22.07 -18.21 -10.70
N TYR A 283 -22.32 -18.40 -12.01
CA TYR A 283 -21.59 -17.66 -13.07
C TYR A 283 -21.72 -16.14 -12.91
N LYS A 284 -22.89 -15.67 -12.45
CA LYS A 284 -23.13 -14.27 -12.15
C LYS A 284 -22.23 -13.76 -11.01
N ASP A 285 -22.05 -14.55 -9.96
CA ASP A 285 -21.16 -14.19 -8.86
C ASP A 285 -19.69 -14.14 -9.32
N LEU A 286 -19.27 -15.03 -10.21
CA LEU A 286 -17.92 -14.99 -10.80
C LEU A 286 -17.71 -13.73 -11.65
N ILE A 287 -18.67 -13.41 -12.53
CA ILE A 287 -18.65 -12.18 -13.34
C ILE A 287 -18.60 -10.95 -12.44
N ASN A 288 -19.45 -10.91 -11.40
CA ASN A 288 -19.46 -9.82 -10.44
C ASN A 288 -18.14 -9.74 -9.69
N GLN A 289 -17.52 -10.84 -9.26
CA GLN A 289 -16.20 -10.80 -8.61
C GLN A 289 -15.11 -10.26 -9.52
N ILE A 290 -15.09 -10.61 -10.82
CA ILE A 290 -14.13 -10.06 -11.78
C ILE A 290 -14.38 -8.56 -11.98
N LYS A 291 -15.66 -8.18 -12.15
CA LYS A 291 -16.06 -6.76 -12.24
C LYS A 291 -15.68 -6.01 -10.97
N ASP A 292 -15.95 -6.56 -9.80
CA ASP A 292 -15.64 -5.96 -8.51
C ASP A 292 -14.13 -5.86 -8.32
N THR A 293 -13.32 -6.88 -8.59
CA THR A 293 -11.85 -6.77 -8.47
C THR A 293 -11.28 -5.74 -9.45
N PHE A 294 -11.83 -5.63 -10.66
CA PHE A 294 -11.43 -4.60 -11.62
C PHE A 294 -11.90 -3.19 -11.18
N TYR A 295 -13.16 -3.06 -10.77
CA TYR A 295 -13.82 -1.80 -10.42
C TYR A 295 -13.57 -1.33 -8.99
N GLN A 296 -13.21 -2.19 -8.04
CA GLN A 296 -12.83 -1.83 -6.66
C GLN A 296 -11.72 -0.77 -6.65
N HIS A 297 -10.98 -0.64 -7.74
CA HIS A 297 -9.95 0.37 -7.91
C HIS A 297 -10.31 1.52 -8.86
N THR A 298 -11.35 1.41 -9.68
CA THR A 298 -11.78 2.49 -10.58
C THR A 298 -12.98 3.25 -10.02
N ASN A 299 -13.85 2.56 -9.27
CA ASN A 299 -15.06 3.09 -8.60
C ASN A 299 -15.04 2.86 -7.07
N PRO A 300 -13.92 3.12 -6.40
CA PRO A 300 -13.70 2.75 -5.00
C PRO A 300 -14.65 3.43 -3.99
N TRP A 301 -15.36 4.49 -4.42
CA TRP A 301 -16.38 5.20 -3.63
C TRP A 301 -17.67 4.42 -3.35
N GLN A 302 -17.85 3.25 -3.94
CA GLN A 302 -18.99 2.38 -3.63
C GLN A 302 -18.77 1.51 -2.37
N ALA A 303 -17.56 1.48 -1.81
CA ALA A 303 -17.25 0.72 -0.61
C ALA A 303 -17.90 1.32 0.64
N GLU A 304 -18.35 0.48 1.58
CA GLU A 304 -18.79 0.92 2.90
C GLU A 304 -17.60 1.27 3.79
N LEU A 305 -17.69 2.36 4.55
CA LEU A 305 -16.71 2.68 5.59
C LEU A 305 -16.84 1.69 6.75
N LYS A 306 -15.75 0.96 7.06
CA LYS A 306 -15.63 0.13 8.26
C LYS A 306 -14.26 0.38 8.88
N LEU A 307 -14.25 0.73 10.16
CA LEU A 307 -13.04 0.88 10.96
C LEU A 307 -12.73 -0.46 11.65
N LYS A 308 -11.53 -0.98 11.47
CA LYS A 308 -11.04 -2.21 12.11
C LYS A 308 -10.48 -1.93 13.50
N SER A 309 -9.89 -0.76 13.70
CA SER A 309 -9.48 -0.18 14.99
C SER A 309 -10.10 1.20 15.17
N PHE A 310 -10.12 1.70 16.41
CA PHE A 310 -10.71 3.01 16.67
C PHE A 310 -9.81 4.16 16.23
N ASP A 311 -8.51 3.93 16.01
CA ASP A 311 -7.53 4.85 15.43
C ASP A 311 -7.33 4.72 13.91
N ASP A 312 -8.02 3.80 13.25
CA ASP A 312 -7.95 3.67 11.79
C ASP A 312 -8.28 4.99 11.09
N ALA A 313 -7.48 5.40 10.10
CA ALA A 313 -7.62 6.70 9.45
C ALA A 313 -7.37 7.93 10.36
N VAL A 314 -6.60 7.79 11.46
CA VAL A 314 -5.92 8.95 12.09
C VAL A 314 -4.94 9.59 11.10
N ASN A 315 -4.23 8.79 10.30
CA ASN A 315 -3.54 9.28 9.11
C ASN A 315 -4.57 9.56 8.00
N ALA A 316 -4.92 10.83 7.86
CA ALA A 316 -5.86 11.27 6.86
C ALA A 316 -5.31 11.24 5.42
N GLN A 317 -4.02 10.98 5.19
CA GLN A 317 -3.47 10.84 3.83
C GLN A 317 -3.90 9.54 3.16
N SER A 318 -4.17 8.48 3.94
CA SER A 318 -4.58 7.17 3.43
C SER A 318 -6.06 6.84 3.58
N LEU A 319 -6.80 7.67 4.30
CA LEU A 319 -8.26 7.63 4.30
C LEU A 319 -8.77 7.79 2.86
N SER A 320 -9.74 7.01 2.43
CA SER A 320 -10.32 7.27 1.10
C SER A 320 -11.15 8.57 1.12
N PRO A 321 -11.11 9.39 0.06
CA PRO A 321 -11.67 10.74 0.11
C PRO A 321 -13.20 10.76 0.28
N TRP A 322 -13.92 9.79 -0.25
CA TRP A 322 -15.37 9.64 -0.05
C TRP A 322 -15.77 9.29 1.39
N PHE A 323 -14.83 8.94 2.28
CA PHE A 323 -15.10 8.71 3.69
C PHE A 323 -14.82 9.92 4.59
N ILE A 324 -14.29 11.01 4.03
CA ILE A 324 -13.91 12.20 4.82
C ILE A 324 -15.11 12.77 5.56
N SER A 325 -16.26 12.94 4.89
CA SER A 325 -17.48 13.48 5.52
C SER A 325 -18.02 12.64 6.68
N SER A 326 -17.82 11.33 6.61
CA SER A 326 -18.26 10.38 7.62
C SER A 326 -17.50 10.55 8.94
N LEU A 327 -16.26 11.06 8.91
CA LEU A 327 -15.38 11.17 10.08
C LEU A 327 -15.04 12.61 10.47
N PHE A 328 -15.01 13.55 9.52
CA PHE A 328 -14.63 14.94 9.75
C PHE A 328 -15.71 15.71 10.51
N VAL A 329 -15.31 16.46 11.54
CA VAL A 329 -16.20 17.30 12.34
C VAL A 329 -15.88 18.76 12.04
N ASP A 330 -16.80 19.42 11.34
CA ASP A 330 -16.80 20.87 11.08
C ASP A 330 -18.18 21.38 11.46
N LYS A 331 -18.25 22.26 12.46
CA LYS A 331 -19.52 22.78 12.97
C LYS A 331 -20.04 23.79 11.95
N ASP A 332 -21.26 23.54 11.45
CA ASP A 332 -21.96 24.39 10.48
C ASP A 332 -21.17 24.69 9.20
N ASP A 333 -20.26 23.78 8.78
CA ASP A 333 -19.36 23.92 7.63
C ASP A 333 -18.52 25.22 7.65
N THR A 334 -18.23 25.76 8.84
CA THR A 334 -17.53 27.04 9.01
C THR A 334 -16.08 26.99 8.55
N TRP A 335 -15.36 25.90 8.82
CA TRP A 335 -13.97 25.74 8.40
C TRP A 335 -13.86 25.52 6.90
N THR A 336 -14.67 24.61 6.35
CA THR A 336 -14.72 24.29 4.92
C THR A 336 -15.08 25.52 4.08
N SER A 337 -16.04 26.33 4.54
CA SER A 337 -16.40 27.60 3.90
C SER A 337 -15.26 28.62 3.92
N SER A 338 -14.48 28.66 5.01
CA SER A 338 -13.35 29.59 5.16
C SER A 338 -12.17 29.26 4.24
N ILE A 339 -12.01 28.01 3.84
CA ILE A 339 -10.89 27.56 2.99
C ILE A 339 -11.26 27.36 1.51
N SER A 340 -12.55 27.42 1.17
CA SER A 340 -13.05 27.35 -0.21
C SER A 340 -13.05 28.69 -0.95
N ILE A 341 -12.48 29.74 -0.34
CA ILE A 341 -12.34 31.06 -0.96
C ILE A 341 -11.44 31.03 -2.21
N LYS A 342 -11.64 31.97 -3.13
CA LYS A 342 -10.81 32.08 -4.34
C LYS A 342 -9.37 32.52 -3.99
N GLY A 343 -8.41 32.00 -4.74
CA GLY A 343 -7.00 32.39 -4.65
C GLY A 343 -6.16 31.54 -3.68
N PRO A 344 -4.83 31.74 -3.67
CA PRO A 344 -3.91 30.92 -2.90
C PRO A 344 -4.13 31.03 -1.39
N GLN A 345 -4.10 29.90 -0.70
CA GLN A 345 -4.27 29.87 0.75
C GLN A 345 -3.38 28.83 1.41
N VAL A 346 -2.84 29.19 2.56
CA VAL A 346 -2.04 28.31 3.40
C VAL A 346 -2.86 27.94 4.65
N ILE A 347 -3.03 26.65 4.85
CA ILE A 347 -3.72 26.04 5.98
C ILE A 347 -2.65 25.59 6.98
N ALA A 348 -2.54 26.32 8.09
CA ALA A 348 -1.55 26.06 9.10
C ALA A 348 -2.15 25.44 10.35
N GLY A 349 -1.27 24.90 11.19
CA GLY A 349 -1.65 24.28 12.46
C GLY A 349 -0.63 23.23 12.86
N MET A 350 -0.69 22.80 14.11
CA MET A 350 0.19 21.78 14.66
C MET A 350 -0.02 20.39 14.04
N ARG A 351 0.89 19.46 14.29
CA ARG A 351 0.70 18.05 13.91
C ARG A 351 -0.51 17.45 14.62
N GLY A 352 -1.24 16.58 13.93
CA GLY A 352 -2.39 15.88 14.50
C GLY A 352 -3.68 16.71 14.68
N CYS A 353 -3.71 18.01 14.33
CA CYS A 353 -4.93 18.84 14.46
C CYS A 353 -5.99 18.62 13.36
N GLY A 354 -5.74 17.73 12.39
CA GLY A 354 -6.71 17.41 11.32
C GLY A 354 -6.57 18.21 10.03
N LYS A 355 -5.46 18.94 9.80
CA LYS A 355 -5.22 19.76 8.58
C LYS A 355 -5.47 18.99 7.29
N THR A 356 -4.94 17.77 7.20
CA THR A 356 -5.11 16.91 6.02
C THR A 356 -6.58 16.54 5.82
N MET A 357 -7.34 16.20 6.88
CA MET A 357 -8.79 15.95 6.72
C MET A 357 -9.52 17.18 6.23
N LEU A 358 -9.20 18.36 6.77
CA LEU A 358 -9.79 19.63 6.35
C LEU A 358 -9.47 19.93 4.87
N LEU A 359 -8.21 19.78 4.44
CA LEU A 359 -7.83 19.97 3.04
C LEU A 359 -8.57 18.98 2.13
N ARG A 360 -8.63 17.70 2.53
CA ARG A 360 -9.32 16.64 1.76
C ARG A 360 -10.84 16.76 1.77
N ALA A 361 -11.43 17.50 2.71
CA ALA A 361 -12.85 17.84 2.67
C ALA A 361 -13.21 18.70 1.45
N LEU A 362 -12.24 19.41 0.86
CA LEU A 362 -12.39 20.12 -0.43
C LEU A 362 -12.20 19.22 -1.65
N GLU A 363 -11.73 17.99 -1.48
CA GLU A 363 -11.49 17.09 -2.60
C GLU A 363 -12.82 16.76 -3.29
N PHE A 364 -12.83 16.75 -4.63
CA PHE A 364 -14.06 16.54 -5.39
C PHE A 364 -14.74 15.20 -5.06
N HIS A 365 -13.96 14.15 -4.82
CA HIS A 365 -14.47 12.85 -4.40
C HIS A 365 -15.22 12.91 -3.06
N ALA A 366 -14.76 13.73 -2.10
CA ALA A 366 -15.44 13.94 -0.82
C ALA A 366 -16.74 14.73 -1.02
N ARG A 367 -16.72 15.78 -1.87
CA ARG A 367 -17.89 16.61 -2.16
C ARG A 367 -18.95 15.89 -3.00
N LEU A 368 -18.60 14.83 -3.72
CA LEU A 368 -19.56 13.99 -4.45
C LEU A 368 -20.38 13.07 -3.54
N MET A 369 -19.96 12.86 -2.30
CA MET A 369 -20.69 11.98 -1.39
C MET A 369 -21.92 12.68 -0.80
N PRO A 370 -23.06 11.96 -0.67
CA PRO A 370 -24.21 12.46 0.08
C PRO A 370 -23.84 12.83 1.51
N GLN A 371 -24.22 14.02 1.95
CA GLN A 371 -23.93 14.54 3.30
C GLN A 371 -25.15 14.45 4.22
N ASN A 372 -26.32 14.15 3.66
CA ASN A 372 -27.58 14.06 4.39
C ASN A 372 -28.50 13.03 3.72
N THR A 373 -29.56 12.63 4.43
CA THR A 373 -30.52 11.62 3.97
C THR A 373 -31.25 12.03 2.70
N GLU A 374 -31.43 13.33 2.47
CA GLU A 374 -32.08 13.83 1.26
C GLU A 374 -31.23 13.61 0.01
N GLU A 375 -29.92 13.88 0.10
CA GLU A 375 -28.95 13.62 -0.97
C GLU A 375 -28.73 12.12 -1.20
N THR A 376 -28.85 11.30 -0.15
CA THR A 376 -28.78 9.84 -0.30
C THR A 376 -29.91 9.30 -1.18
N ASN A 377 -31.08 9.93 -1.13
CA ASN A 377 -32.25 9.53 -1.90
C ASN A 377 -32.29 10.14 -3.31
N ASP A 378 -31.58 11.25 -3.55
CA ASP A 378 -31.61 11.98 -4.83
C ASP A 378 -30.22 12.57 -5.18
N SER A 379 -29.53 11.92 -6.12
CA SER A 379 -28.20 12.34 -6.58
C SER A 379 -28.19 13.70 -7.30
N THR A 380 -29.34 14.20 -7.78
CA THR A 380 -29.39 15.54 -8.41
C THR A 380 -29.15 16.65 -7.40
N LYS A 381 -29.46 16.43 -6.12
CA LYS A 381 -29.17 17.37 -5.03
C LYS A 381 -27.67 17.52 -4.79
N VAL A 382 -26.91 16.43 -4.90
CA VAL A 382 -25.43 16.46 -4.85
C VAL A 382 -24.88 17.34 -5.98
N ILE A 383 -25.37 17.15 -7.22
CA ILE A 383 -24.93 17.95 -8.38
C ILE A 383 -25.26 19.43 -8.19
N ASN A 384 -26.43 19.77 -7.63
CA ASN A 384 -26.80 21.17 -7.37
C ASN A 384 -25.88 21.82 -6.33
N ARG A 385 -25.52 21.08 -5.27
CA ARG A 385 -24.54 21.56 -4.28
C ARG A 385 -23.19 21.84 -4.93
N LEU A 386 -22.65 20.90 -5.71
CA LEU A 386 -21.37 21.09 -6.41
C LEU A 386 -21.37 22.35 -7.30
N LYS A 387 -22.48 22.61 -8.00
CA LYS A 387 -22.64 23.84 -8.80
C LYS A 387 -22.66 25.10 -7.94
N SER A 388 -23.27 25.05 -6.75
CA SER A 388 -23.31 26.20 -5.83
C SER A 388 -21.97 26.49 -5.15
N GLU A 389 -21.18 25.45 -4.87
CA GLU A 389 -19.83 25.59 -4.29
C GLU A 389 -18.84 26.22 -5.27
N GLY A 390 -18.96 25.88 -6.57
CA GLY A 390 -18.22 26.56 -7.63
C GLY A 390 -16.72 26.26 -7.65
N TYR A 391 -16.29 25.12 -7.11
CA TYR A 391 -14.89 24.67 -7.18
C TYR A 391 -14.76 23.15 -7.38
N ILE A 392 -13.58 22.70 -7.79
CA ILE A 392 -13.18 21.29 -7.92
C ILE A 392 -11.81 21.13 -7.27
N GLY A 393 -11.73 20.38 -6.16
CA GLY A 393 -10.47 20.07 -5.50
C GLY A 393 -9.80 18.82 -6.05
N LEU A 394 -8.53 18.93 -6.43
CA LEU A 394 -7.66 17.82 -6.84
C LEU A 394 -6.55 17.67 -5.79
N TYR A 395 -6.33 16.46 -5.28
CA TYR A 395 -5.43 16.23 -4.13
C TYR A 395 -4.11 15.56 -4.50
N VAL A 396 -2.99 16.10 -4.01
CA VAL A 396 -1.66 15.50 -4.07
C VAL A 396 -0.95 15.69 -2.72
N SER A 397 -0.25 14.66 -2.23
CA SER A 397 0.62 14.78 -1.04
C SER A 397 2.03 15.23 -1.44
N CYS A 398 2.63 16.14 -0.66
CA CYS A 398 3.99 16.63 -0.85
C CYS A 398 5.05 15.51 -0.73
N VAL A 399 4.74 14.42 -0.03
CA VAL A 399 5.61 13.23 0.05
C VAL A 399 5.90 12.65 -1.33
N LYS A 400 4.97 12.80 -2.29
CA LYS A 400 5.17 12.34 -3.69
C LYS A 400 6.25 13.12 -4.45
N LEU A 401 6.73 14.24 -3.91
CA LEU A 401 7.78 15.04 -4.53
C LEU A 401 9.18 14.55 -4.18
N LEU A 402 9.33 13.86 -3.05
CA LEU A 402 10.63 13.40 -2.56
C LEU A 402 11.22 12.34 -3.48
N ASP A 403 12.52 12.45 -3.77
CA ASP A 403 13.29 11.38 -4.39
C ASP A 403 13.73 10.39 -3.32
N PHE A 404 13.69 9.10 -3.61
CA PHE A 404 14.17 8.08 -2.67
C PHE A 404 15.67 8.25 -2.33
N ASN A 405 16.46 8.81 -3.25
CA ASN A 405 17.87 9.13 -3.05
C ASN A 405 18.11 10.42 -2.24
N ALA A 406 17.06 11.18 -1.88
CA ALA A 406 17.18 12.40 -1.08
C ALA A 406 17.46 12.11 0.40
N LEU A 407 17.19 10.88 0.87
CA LEU A 407 17.36 10.45 2.25
C LEU A 407 18.80 10.00 2.61
N ASP A 408 19.76 10.11 1.68
CA ASP A 408 21.19 9.86 1.94
C ASP A 408 21.80 10.98 2.81
N GLY A 409 21.35 11.11 4.06
CA GLY A 409 22.01 11.82 5.18
C GLY A 409 22.42 13.29 4.98
N ASN A 410 22.16 13.89 3.81
CA ASN A 410 22.61 15.22 3.44
C ASN A 410 21.41 16.16 3.42
N GLU A 411 21.34 17.04 4.40
CA GLU A 411 20.25 18.01 4.65
C GLU A 411 19.97 18.99 3.48
N TYR A 412 20.71 18.90 2.35
CA TYR A 412 20.78 19.92 1.30
C TYR A 412 20.41 19.46 -0.12
N LYS A 413 19.87 18.26 -0.36
CA LYS A 413 19.46 17.88 -1.74
C LYS A 413 18.21 18.68 -2.19
N GLU A 414 18.31 19.39 -3.31
CA GLU A 414 17.15 20.00 -3.98
C GLU A 414 16.19 18.90 -4.45
N ILE A 415 14.88 19.16 -4.41
CA ILE A 415 13.88 18.24 -4.96
C ILE A 415 14.07 18.14 -6.49
N PHE A 416 14.15 16.92 -7.02
CA PHE A 416 14.22 16.72 -8.46
C PHE A 416 12.86 16.95 -9.14
N GLU A 417 12.83 17.90 -10.08
CA GLU A 417 11.69 18.17 -10.99
C GLU A 417 10.29 18.26 -10.30
N PRO A 418 10.13 18.99 -9.17
CA PRO A 418 8.90 18.96 -8.36
C PRO A 418 7.65 19.42 -9.12
N TYR A 419 7.78 20.43 -9.99
CA TYR A 419 6.65 20.96 -10.75
C TYR A 419 6.17 20.00 -11.83
N SER A 420 7.11 19.25 -12.43
CA SER A 420 6.80 18.19 -13.40
C SER A 420 6.01 17.07 -12.73
N LYS A 421 6.48 16.62 -11.55
CA LYS A 421 5.77 15.62 -10.73
C LYS A 421 4.38 16.09 -10.31
N LEU A 422 4.24 17.34 -9.85
CA LEU A 422 2.93 17.91 -9.48
C LEU A 422 1.98 17.99 -10.67
N LEU A 423 2.41 18.54 -11.81
CA LEU A 423 1.54 18.70 -12.98
C LEU A 423 0.98 17.34 -13.45
N ILE A 424 1.86 16.34 -13.56
CA ILE A 424 1.46 14.97 -13.95
C ILE A 424 0.56 14.35 -12.87
N GLY A 425 0.89 14.53 -11.59
CA GLY A 425 0.08 14.06 -10.47
C GLY A 425 -1.35 14.61 -10.51
N TYR A 426 -1.51 15.92 -10.68
CA TYR A 426 -2.84 16.54 -10.79
C TYR A 426 -3.56 16.18 -12.10
N ALA A 427 -2.85 15.95 -13.20
CA ALA A 427 -3.45 15.45 -14.42
C ALA A 427 -4.08 14.05 -14.20
N ILE A 428 -3.38 13.14 -13.52
CA ILE A 428 -3.93 11.83 -13.13
C ILE A 428 -5.17 12.00 -12.26
N GLN A 429 -5.12 12.86 -11.24
CA GLN A 429 -6.29 13.15 -10.38
C GLN A 429 -7.48 13.69 -11.17
N SER A 430 -7.23 14.54 -12.18
CA SER A 430 -8.30 15.08 -13.02
C SER A 430 -9.03 13.99 -13.81
N VAL A 431 -8.30 12.98 -14.31
CA VAL A 431 -8.89 11.82 -14.97
C VAL A 431 -9.79 11.05 -14.00
N HIS A 432 -9.34 10.82 -12.76
CA HIS A 432 -10.13 10.13 -11.73
C HIS A 432 -11.41 10.90 -11.36
N VAL A 433 -11.32 12.22 -11.19
CA VAL A 433 -12.46 13.09 -10.91
C VAL A 433 -13.50 13.08 -12.02
N ILE A 434 -13.07 13.16 -13.29
CA ILE A 434 -13.97 13.12 -14.44
C ILE A 434 -14.66 11.76 -14.57
N ARG A 435 -13.93 10.65 -14.30
CA ARG A 435 -14.54 9.31 -14.27
C ARG A 435 -15.59 9.18 -13.17
N HIS A 436 -15.30 9.66 -11.96
CA HIS A 436 -16.28 9.64 -10.86
C HIS A 436 -17.54 10.44 -11.22
N LEU A 437 -17.40 11.59 -11.88
CA LEU A 437 -18.56 12.34 -12.37
C LEU A 437 -19.32 11.57 -13.46
N ARG A 438 -18.62 10.90 -14.38
CA ARG A 438 -19.23 10.11 -15.46
C ARG A 438 -20.11 9.00 -14.90
N ASP A 439 -19.68 8.37 -13.81
CA ASP A 439 -20.43 7.29 -13.17
C ASP A 439 -21.71 7.79 -12.49
N LEU A 440 -21.69 9.01 -11.94
CA LEU A 440 -22.87 9.62 -11.33
C LEU A 440 -23.83 10.20 -12.39
N LYS A 441 -23.29 10.86 -13.42
CA LYS A 441 -24.06 11.61 -14.43
C LYS A 441 -23.34 11.73 -15.77
N GLY A 442 -23.22 10.60 -16.47
CA GLY A 442 -22.42 10.46 -17.70
C GLY A 442 -22.84 11.32 -18.90
N ASP A 443 -24.09 11.73 -18.97
CA ASP A 443 -24.62 12.63 -20.02
C ASP A 443 -24.00 14.04 -19.98
N THR A 444 -23.44 14.45 -18.84
CA THR A 444 -22.82 15.77 -18.65
C THR A 444 -21.32 15.80 -18.95
N VAL A 445 -20.71 14.64 -19.19
CA VAL A 445 -19.26 14.50 -19.44
C VAL A 445 -19.02 14.35 -20.94
N ARG A 446 -18.05 15.11 -21.46
CA ARG A 446 -17.65 15.00 -22.86
C ARG A 446 -16.97 13.66 -23.13
N LYS A 447 -17.34 12.98 -24.21
CA LYS A 447 -16.73 11.68 -24.58
C LYS A 447 -15.24 11.77 -24.93
N ASP A 448 -14.77 12.93 -25.41
CA ASP A 448 -13.43 13.19 -25.90
C ASP A 448 -12.53 13.95 -24.90
N TYR A 449 -12.93 14.05 -23.63
CA TYR A 449 -12.22 14.87 -22.63
C TYR A 449 -10.74 14.49 -22.50
N PHE A 450 -10.42 13.19 -22.56
CA PHE A 450 -9.06 12.68 -22.38
C PHE A 450 -8.14 13.12 -23.53
N VAL A 451 -8.66 13.23 -24.77
CA VAL A 451 -7.90 13.74 -25.92
C VAL A 451 -7.53 15.20 -25.70
N HIS A 452 -8.45 16.00 -25.15
CA HIS A 452 -8.18 17.42 -24.88
C HIS A 452 -7.15 17.62 -23.76
N ILE A 453 -7.25 16.86 -22.67
CA ILE A 453 -6.26 16.91 -21.59
C ILE A 453 -4.89 16.47 -22.12
N ALA A 454 -4.84 15.35 -22.85
CA ALA A 454 -3.60 14.80 -23.40
C ALA A 454 -2.93 15.77 -24.39
N SER A 455 -3.72 16.42 -25.26
CA SER A 455 -3.22 17.44 -26.20
C SER A 455 -2.58 18.62 -25.46
N VAL A 456 -3.22 19.14 -24.41
CA VAL A 456 -2.65 20.23 -23.59
C VAL A 456 -1.35 19.77 -22.92
N LEU A 457 -1.33 18.59 -22.30
CA LEU A 457 -0.14 18.06 -21.65
C LEU A 457 1.00 17.81 -22.63
N SER A 458 0.69 17.41 -23.88
CA SER A 458 1.70 17.19 -24.93
C SER A 458 2.48 18.47 -25.30
N HIS A 459 1.88 19.64 -25.05
CA HIS A 459 2.51 20.94 -25.25
C HIS A 459 3.28 21.44 -24.02
N LEU A 460 2.96 20.93 -22.82
CA LEU A 460 3.58 21.35 -21.56
C LEU A 460 4.81 20.52 -21.20
N ILE A 461 4.80 19.23 -21.56
CA ILE A 461 5.80 18.22 -21.16
C ILE A 461 6.74 17.89 -22.32
N SER A 462 8.05 17.79 -22.09
CA SER A 462 9.01 17.34 -23.11
C SER A 462 8.82 15.87 -23.49
N ASN A 463 9.17 15.50 -24.73
CA ASN A 463 9.13 14.11 -25.22
C ASN A 463 7.77 13.40 -25.07
N SER A 464 6.67 14.14 -25.12
CA SER A 464 5.32 13.65 -24.82
C SER A 464 4.39 13.56 -26.05
N ALA A 465 4.96 13.49 -27.26
CA ALA A 465 4.19 13.50 -28.50
C ALA A 465 3.18 12.32 -28.60
N GLU A 466 3.51 11.18 -27.99
CA GLU A 466 2.65 9.98 -27.91
C GLU A 466 1.35 10.21 -27.11
N LEU A 467 1.24 11.30 -26.35
CA LEU A 467 -0.02 11.70 -25.71
C LEU A 467 -1.08 12.11 -26.73
N ASN A 468 -0.71 12.50 -27.95
CA ASN A 468 -1.69 12.85 -29.00
C ASN A 468 -2.39 11.61 -29.58
N ASP A 469 -1.81 10.42 -29.39
CA ASP A 469 -2.35 9.15 -29.89
C ASP A 469 -3.17 8.41 -28.82
N VAL A 470 -3.64 9.11 -27.78
CA VAL A 470 -4.45 8.46 -26.73
C VAL A 470 -5.79 7.99 -27.25
N THR A 471 -6.13 6.74 -26.95
CA THR A 471 -7.38 6.11 -27.41
C THR A 471 -8.47 6.06 -26.34
N SER A 472 -8.09 6.22 -25.07
CA SER A 472 -9.02 6.23 -23.94
C SER A 472 -8.45 7.00 -22.75
N ASP A 473 -9.29 7.26 -21.76
CA ASP A 473 -8.88 7.82 -20.47
C ASP A 473 -7.96 6.88 -19.67
N TYR A 474 -8.10 5.57 -19.81
CA TYR A 474 -7.18 4.57 -19.23
C TYR A 474 -5.80 4.64 -19.87
N ASP A 475 -5.73 4.75 -21.20
CA ASP A 475 -4.47 4.90 -21.94
C ASP A 475 -3.73 6.18 -21.52
N LEU A 476 -4.46 7.30 -21.39
CA LEU A 476 -3.90 8.54 -20.86
C LEU A 476 -3.32 8.36 -19.44
N GLU A 477 -4.08 7.75 -18.52
CA GLU A 477 -3.60 7.50 -17.15
C GLU A 477 -2.32 6.65 -17.13
N THR A 478 -2.27 5.57 -17.92
CA THR A 478 -1.11 4.68 -18.01
C THR A 478 0.14 5.41 -18.50
N LYS A 479 0.01 6.22 -19.56
CA LYS A 479 1.11 7.04 -20.07
C LYS A 479 1.59 8.08 -19.04
N LEU A 480 0.67 8.74 -18.34
CA LEU A 480 1.03 9.70 -17.28
C LEU A 480 1.72 9.04 -16.08
N LYS A 481 1.28 7.84 -15.67
CA LYS A 481 1.96 7.06 -14.63
C LYS A 481 3.39 6.70 -15.05
N LYS A 482 3.60 6.28 -16.30
CA LYS A 482 4.94 6.03 -16.85
C LYS A 482 5.82 7.29 -16.75
N TYR A 483 5.29 8.47 -17.07
CA TYR A 483 6.05 9.72 -17.00
C TYR A 483 6.42 10.07 -15.57
N LEU A 484 5.47 9.92 -14.63
CA LEU A 484 5.71 10.16 -13.21
C LEU A 484 6.77 9.19 -12.65
N ASN A 485 6.73 7.92 -13.05
CA ASN A 485 7.72 6.92 -12.63
C ASN A 485 9.12 7.25 -13.15
N SER A 486 9.24 7.61 -14.43
CA SER A 486 10.51 8.07 -15.00
C SER A 486 11.11 9.25 -14.23
N LEU A 487 10.29 10.25 -13.85
CA LEU A 487 10.74 11.37 -13.01
C LEU A 487 11.15 10.93 -11.59
N ASN A 488 10.43 9.98 -10.99
CA ASN A 488 10.76 9.43 -9.67
C ASN A 488 12.06 8.61 -9.67
N ASP A 489 12.40 8.00 -10.81
CA ASP A 489 13.67 7.31 -11.06
C ASP A 489 14.83 8.29 -11.35
N GLY A 490 14.60 9.59 -11.28
CA GLY A 490 15.60 10.63 -11.52
C GLY A 490 15.90 10.90 -12.99
N GLN A 491 15.05 10.46 -13.92
CA GLN A 491 15.19 10.72 -15.34
C GLN A 491 14.55 12.08 -15.71
N THR A 492 15.14 12.80 -16.67
CA THR A 492 14.68 14.13 -17.09
C THR A 492 13.85 14.14 -18.38
N GLU A 493 13.42 12.97 -18.84
CA GLU A 493 12.78 12.79 -20.15
C GLU A 493 11.45 13.58 -20.26
N TYR A 494 10.63 13.55 -19.21
CA TYR A 494 9.26 14.10 -19.18
C TYR A 494 9.15 15.32 -18.27
N LYS A 495 10.01 16.33 -18.45
CA LYS A 495 9.98 17.56 -17.66
C LYS A 495 9.03 18.60 -18.25
N VAL A 496 8.47 19.43 -17.37
CA VAL A 496 7.69 20.61 -17.77
C VAL A 496 8.62 21.68 -18.31
N THR A 497 8.32 22.19 -19.49
CA THR A 497 9.20 23.14 -20.22
C THR A 497 8.82 24.60 -20.00
N ILE A 498 7.72 24.86 -19.31
CA ILE A 498 7.12 26.19 -19.13
C ILE A 498 6.92 26.47 -17.62
N HIS A 499 6.90 27.76 -17.26
CA HIS A 499 6.68 28.19 -15.88
C HIS A 499 5.37 27.65 -15.25
N PRO A 500 5.34 27.23 -13.96
CA PRO A 500 4.14 26.72 -13.27
C PRO A 500 2.89 27.59 -13.40
N LYS A 501 3.05 28.91 -13.22
CA LYS A 501 2.01 29.94 -13.43
C LYS A 501 1.30 29.88 -14.79
N ILE A 502 1.87 29.24 -15.81
CA ILE A 502 1.23 29.06 -17.12
C ILE A 502 0.73 27.62 -17.28
N ALA A 503 1.54 26.64 -16.88
CA ALA A 503 1.20 25.22 -17.05
C ALA A 503 -0.07 24.81 -16.28
N PHE A 504 -0.20 25.23 -15.02
CA PHE A 504 -1.34 24.87 -14.16
C PHE A 504 -2.67 25.49 -14.62
N PRO A 505 -2.75 26.79 -14.99
CA PRO A 505 -3.97 27.34 -15.59
C PRO A 505 -4.38 26.66 -16.90
N GLN A 506 -3.42 26.25 -17.76
CA GLN A 506 -3.76 25.52 -18.98
C GLN A 506 -4.37 24.15 -18.69
N LEU A 507 -3.82 23.42 -17.71
CA LEU A 507 -4.42 22.17 -17.24
C LEU A 507 -5.82 22.42 -16.64
N ALA A 508 -5.98 23.44 -15.79
CA ALA A 508 -7.26 23.79 -15.19
C ALA A 508 -8.35 24.09 -16.24
N GLU A 509 -8.00 24.84 -17.29
CA GLU A 509 -8.91 25.16 -18.39
C GLU A 509 -9.28 23.91 -19.22
N ALA A 510 -8.36 22.96 -19.40
CA ALA A 510 -8.67 21.67 -20.02
C ALA A 510 -9.70 20.88 -19.19
N ILE A 511 -9.56 20.90 -17.86
CA ILE A 511 -10.46 20.22 -16.92
C ILE A 511 -11.85 20.87 -16.93
N ARG A 512 -11.95 22.20 -16.89
CA ARG A 512 -13.22 22.93 -16.98
C ARG A 512 -14.02 22.58 -18.24
N LYS A 513 -13.33 22.28 -19.34
CA LYS A 513 -13.94 21.89 -20.61
C LYS A 513 -14.43 20.44 -20.64
N ALA A 514 -14.06 19.59 -19.68
CA ALA A 514 -14.43 18.17 -19.68
C ALA A 514 -15.91 17.91 -19.37
N SER A 515 -16.59 18.83 -18.68
CA SER A 515 -18.01 18.71 -18.33
C SER A 515 -18.68 20.08 -18.20
N GLU A 516 -19.98 20.15 -18.54
CA GLU A 516 -20.79 21.35 -18.27
C GLU A 516 -20.90 21.70 -16.78
N ILE A 517 -20.74 20.72 -15.88
CA ILE A 517 -20.72 20.94 -14.43
C ILE A 517 -19.45 21.69 -14.01
N PHE A 518 -18.35 21.49 -14.73
CA PHE A 518 -17.04 22.07 -14.42
C PHE A 518 -16.82 23.45 -15.05
N ALA A 519 -17.66 23.83 -16.02
CA ALA A 519 -17.43 25.00 -16.85
C ALA A 519 -17.19 26.30 -16.07
N ASN A 520 -17.84 26.48 -14.92
CA ASN A 520 -17.72 27.70 -14.08
C ASN A 520 -16.96 27.48 -12.77
N SER A 521 -16.38 26.29 -12.57
CA SER A 521 -15.70 25.95 -11.33
C SER A 521 -14.25 26.45 -11.30
N ASN A 522 -13.80 26.87 -10.12
CA ASN A 522 -12.39 27.12 -9.85
C ASN A 522 -11.68 25.80 -9.53
N ILE A 523 -10.53 25.52 -10.17
CA ILE A 523 -9.75 24.31 -9.91
C ILE A 523 -8.81 24.55 -8.74
N PHE A 524 -9.04 23.86 -7.63
CA PHE A 524 -8.15 23.91 -6.47
C PHE A 524 -7.14 22.76 -6.52
N PHE A 525 -5.87 23.12 -6.67
CA PHE A 525 -4.74 22.21 -6.52
C PHE A 525 -4.38 22.10 -5.03
N LEU A 526 -4.81 21.01 -4.40
CA LEU A 526 -4.67 20.75 -2.97
C LEU A 526 -3.35 20.01 -2.73
N LEU A 527 -2.36 20.67 -2.14
CA LEU A 527 -1.05 20.09 -1.83
C LEU A 527 -0.87 19.91 -0.32
N ASP A 528 -0.81 18.66 0.13
CA ASP A 528 -0.75 18.34 1.56
C ASP A 528 0.67 18.21 2.11
N ASP A 529 0.85 18.62 3.36
CA ASP A 529 2.02 18.45 4.23
C ASP A 529 3.33 19.03 3.67
N VAL A 530 3.28 20.30 3.23
CA VAL A 530 4.47 21.07 2.86
C VAL A 530 5.17 21.54 4.13
N SER A 531 5.91 20.64 4.78
CA SER A 531 6.51 20.86 6.10
C SER A 531 7.98 20.43 6.17
N THR A 532 8.65 20.81 7.25
CA THR A 532 10.04 20.42 7.53
C THR A 532 10.23 18.95 7.83
N ARG A 533 9.14 18.19 7.96
CA ARG A 533 9.18 16.73 8.09
C ARG A 533 9.76 16.08 6.83
N TYR A 534 9.46 16.66 5.67
CA TYR A 534 9.77 16.07 4.37
C TYR A 534 10.74 16.93 3.56
N LEU A 535 10.69 18.25 3.74
CA LEU A 535 11.44 19.19 2.94
C LEU A 535 12.35 20.04 3.82
N ASN A 536 13.58 20.29 3.37
CA ASN A 536 14.39 21.32 4.01
C ASN A 536 13.82 22.73 3.76
N ASP A 537 14.29 23.68 4.57
CA ASP A 537 13.79 25.05 4.55
C ASP A 537 13.90 25.71 3.15
N GLY A 538 15.00 25.46 2.42
CA GLY A 538 15.20 26.00 1.08
C GLY A 538 14.20 25.47 0.05
N ASN A 539 13.91 24.17 0.10
CA ASN A 539 12.96 23.50 -0.78
C ASN A 539 11.53 23.99 -0.54
N ILE A 540 11.13 24.20 0.73
CA ILE A 540 9.80 24.76 1.06
C ILE A 540 9.66 26.16 0.47
N ILE A 541 10.64 27.04 0.69
CA ILE A 541 10.60 28.42 0.17
C ILE A 541 10.48 28.41 -1.35
N LYS A 542 11.33 27.64 -2.04
CA LYS A 542 11.33 27.55 -3.51
C LYS A 542 10.00 27.04 -4.05
N LEU A 543 9.49 25.94 -3.51
CA LEU A 543 8.24 25.30 -3.94
C LEU A 543 7.04 26.22 -3.74
N VAL A 544 6.87 26.75 -2.53
CA VAL A 544 5.72 27.59 -2.18
C VAL A 544 5.75 28.90 -2.99
N SER A 545 6.91 29.53 -3.13
CA SER A 545 7.04 30.81 -3.85
C SER A 545 6.61 30.72 -5.32
N GLU A 546 6.88 29.60 -5.99
CA GLU A 546 6.50 29.40 -7.40
C GLU A 546 5.02 29.04 -7.61
N LEU A 547 4.37 28.49 -6.58
CA LEU A 547 2.98 28.04 -6.66
C LEU A 547 1.96 29.07 -6.11
N LEU A 548 2.41 30.10 -5.37
CA LEU A 548 1.57 31.18 -4.84
C LEU A 548 1.21 32.25 -5.89
N PHE A 549 0.78 31.85 -7.08
CA PHE A 549 0.28 32.78 -8.11
C PHE A 549 -1.25 32.92 -8.05
N GLN A 550 -1.75 34.09 -8.44
CA GLN A 550 -3.18 34.34 -8.60
C GLN A 550 -3.62 34.08 -10.04
N ASP A 551 -4.73 33.36 -10.19
CA ASP A 551 -5.41 33.09 -11.45
C ASP A 551 -6.93 32.99 -11.24
N GLU A 552 -7.73 33.30 -12.27
CA GLU A 552 -9.19 33.26 -12.19
C GLU A 552 -9.75 31.83 -12.28
N THR A 553 -9.01 30.91 -12.89
CA THR A 553 -9.43 29.54 -13.19
C THR A 553 -8.94 28.51 -12.18
N CYS A 554 -7.83 28.79 -11.49
CA CYS A 554 -7.24 27.88 -10.53
C CYS A 554 -6.57 28.57 -9.34
N ALA A 555 -6.40 27.83 -8.24
CA ALA A 555 -5.60 28.26 -7.11
C ALA A 555 -4.97 27.07 -6.39
N PHE A 556 -3.85 27.30 -5.70
CA PHE A 556 -3.28 26.30 -4.81
C PHE A 556 -3.72 26.48 -3.36
N LYS A 557 -3.98 25.35 -2.69
CA LYS A 557 -4.27 25.27 -1.25
C LYS A 557 -3.24 24.34 -0.63
N PHE A 558 -2.48 24.83 0.35
CA PHE A 558 -1.40 24.05 0.97
C PHE A 558 -1.66 23.82 2.44
N THR A 559 -1.32 22.65 2.97
CA THR A 559 -1.19 22.48 4.42
C THR A 559 0.28 22.55 4.83
N THR A 560 0.55 23.16 5.99
CA THR A 560 1.91 23.28 6.56
C THR A 560 1.85 23.36 8.08
N GLU A 561 3.01 23.28 8.73
CA GLU A 561 3.10 23.50 10.18
C GLU A 561 3.18 25.00 10.50
N ALA A 562 2.65 25.43 11.65
CA ALA A 562 2.52 26.86 11.96
C ALA A 562 3.86 27.60 11.99
N GLN A 563 4.92 26.95 12.46
CA GLN A 563 6.29 27.45 12.49
C GLN A 563 6.93 27.57 11.09
N THR A 564 6.45 26.80 10.12
CA THR A 564 6.90 26.91 8.71
C THR A 564 6.43 28.22 8.08
N LEU A 565 5.32 28.81 8.57
CA LEU A 565 4.85 30.13 8.12
C LEU A 565 5.77 31.29 8.55
N GLU A 566 6.66 31.07 9.51
CA GLU A 566 7.62 32.09 9.96
C GLU A 566 8.78 32.26 8.96
N MET A 567 8.89 31.38 7.98
CA MET A 567 9.90 31.44 6.92
C MET A 567 9.57 32.54 5.91
N VAL A 568 10.60 33.18 5.35
CA VAL A 568 10.44 34.25 4.35
C VAL A 568 9.99 33.65 3.02
N ILE A 569 8.67 33.60 2.79
CA ILE A 569 8.08 33.23 1.50
C ILE A 569 8.25 34.40 0.52
N MET A 570 8.73 34.11 -0.69
CA MET A 570 8.92 35.11 -1.74
C MET A 570 7.67 35.22 -2.62
N ALA A 571 7.42 36.40 -3.18
CA ALA A 571 6.41 36.57 -4.22
C ALA A 571 6.86 35.86 -5.51
N PRO A 572 5.95 35.25 -6.29
CA PRO A 572 6.31 34.48 -7.48
C PRO A 572 7.20 35.26 -8.46
N GLY A 573 8.35 34.69 -8.83
CA GLY A 573 9.32 35.31 -9.74
C GLY A 573 9.97 36.61 -9.25
N SER A 574 9.91 36.91 -7.95
CA SER A 574 10.46 38.13 -7.32
C SER A 574 11.44 37.80 -6.19
N GLN A 575 12.33 38.75 -5.87
CA GLN A 575 13.14 38.72 -4.64
C GLN A 575 12.44 39.39 -3.45
N SER A 576 11.22 39.89 -3.63
CA SER A 576 10.42 40.53 -2.56
C SER A 576 9.57 39.51 -1.80
N GLN A 577 9.46 39.68 -0.49
CA GLN A 577 8.60 38.86 0.37
C GLN A 577 7.12 38.95 -0.03
N ALA A 578 6.43 37.80 -0.04
CA ALA A 578 4.99 37.69 -0.26
C ALA A 578 4.21 38.31 0.92
N LYS A 579 3.12 39.01 0.62
CA LYS A 579 2.29 39.72 1.61
C LYS A 579 0.99 38.97 1.88
N ILE A 580 0.78 38.62 3.15
CA ILE A 580 -0.47 38.06 3.66
C ILE A 580 -1.63 39.02 3.37
N GLY A 581 -2.76 38.49 2.91
CA GLY A 581 -3.97 39.23 2.54
C GLY A 581 -3.92 39.89 1.15
N ARG A 582 -2.74 40.01 0.54
CA ARG A 582 -2.58 40.49 -0.84
C ARG A 582 -2.25 39.35 -1.80
N ASP A 583 -1.19 38.60 -1.50
CA ASP A 583 -0.66 37.56 -2.38
C ASP A 583 -1.27 36.19 -2.04
N TYR A 584 -1.50 35.92 -0.75
CA TYR A 584 -2.13 34.71 -0.23
C TYR A 584 -2.85 34.97 1.11
N SER A 585 -3.76 34.07 1.50
CA SER A 585 -4.44 34.10 2.82
C SER A 585 -3.97 32.94 3.72
N ILE A 586 -4.11 33.09 5.03
CA ILE A 586 -3.78 32.05 6.01
C ILE A 586 -5.05 31.64 6.76
N PHE A 587 -5.23 30.33 6.96
CA PHE A 587 -6.22 29.77 7.89
C PHE A 587 -5.48 28.88 8.90
N ASP A 588 -5.50 29.25 10.18
CA ASP A 588 -4.82 28.51 11.24
C ASP A 588 -5.80 27.57 11.96
N LEU A 589 -5.87 26.33 11.49
CA LEU A 589 -6.70 25.29 12.09
C LEU A 589 -6.26 24.96 13.52
N GLY A 590 -4.96 25.05 13.81
CA GLY A 590 -4.44 24.80 15.16
C GLY A 590 -4.98 25.81 16.16
N ALA A 591 -5.06 27.08 15.77
CA ALA A 591 -5.67 28.14 16.56
C ALA A 591 -7.18 27.92 16.76
N GLU A 592 -7.92 27.55 15.71
CA GLU A 592 -9.37 27.29 15.79
C GLU A 592 -9.71 26.08 16.68
N VAL A 593 -8.98 24.97 16.57
CA VAL A 593 -9.18 23.80 17.44
C VAL A 593 -8.89 24.15 18.90
N ASN A 594 -7.77 24.83 19.15
CA ASN A 594 -7.38 25.27 20.49
C ASN A 594 -8.45 26.22 21.09
N LYS A 595 -8.98 27.12 20.27
CA LYS A 595 -10.08 28.02 20.64
C LYS A 595 -11.31 27.24 21.11
N ILE A 596 -11.78 26.27 20.32
CA ILE A 596 -12.94 25.43 20.67
C ILE A 596 -12.69 24.63 21.96
N ILE A 597 -11.49 24.06 22.13
CA ILE A 597 -11.18 23.21 23.29
C ILE A 597 -11.07 24.03 24.59
N HIS A 598 -10.52 25.24 24.52
CA HIS A 598 -10.09 25.97 25.71
C HIS A 598 -10.87 27.25 26.04
N GLU A 599 -11.60 27.86 25.10
CA GLU A 599 -12.44 29.04 25.40
C GLU A 599 -13.71 28.65 26.17
N ASP A 600 -14.42 27.60 25.72
CA ASP A 600 -15.59 27.05 26.40
C ASP A 600 -15.41 25.54 26.61
N HIS A 601 -15.28 25.13 27.87
CA HIS A 601 -15.07 23.73 28.25
C HIS A 601 -16.20 22.80 27.78
N HIS A 602 -17.46 23.26 27.80
CA HIS A 602 -18.58 22.43 27.36
C HIS A 602 -18.60 22.28 25.84
N GLU A 603 -18.24 23.34 25.11
CA GLU A 603 -18.08 23.25 23.66
C GLU A 603 -16.91 22.34 23.27
N GLY A 604 -15.79 22.43 23.99
CA GLY A 604 -14.63 21.54 23.84
C GLY A 604 -14.97 20.07 24.09
N GLN A 605 -15.68 19.76 25.16
CA GLN A 605 -16.17 18.40 25.45
C GLN A 605 -17.07 17.88 24.33
N ALA A 606 -18.06 18.68 23.91
CA ALA A 606 -18.98 18.31 22.83
C ALA A 606 -18.25 18.10 21.50
N PHE A 607 -17.23 18.90 21.21
CA PHE A 607 -16.40 18.75 20.02
C PHE A 607 -15.64 17.42 20.02
N ILE A 608 -14.93 17.10 21.11
CA ILE A 608 -14.20 15.82 21.25
C ILE A 608 -15.18 14.64 21.21
N GLU A 609 -16.30 14.72 21.92
CA GLU A 609 -17.32 13.68 21.93
C GLU A 609 -17.90 13.42 20.53
N ASN A 610 -18.17 14.47 19.74
CA ASN A 610 -18.66 14.32 18.37
C ASN A 610 -17.65 13.62 17.46
N ILE A 611 -16.35 13.89 17.61
CA ILE A 611 -15.28 13.20 16.88
C ILE A 611 -15.32 11.70 17.21
N LEU A 612 -15.33 11.37 18.50
CA LEU A 612 -15.36 9.99 18.96
C LEU A 612 -16.66 9.28 18.53
N LEU A 613 -17.82 9.95 18.57
CA LEU A 613 -19.11 9.41 18.14
C LEU A 613 -19.17 9.12 16.64
N LYS A 614 -18.64 10.00 15.79
CA LYS A 614 -18.57 9.73 14.33
C LYS A 614 -17.79 8.46 14.05
N ARG A 615 -16.67 8.24 14.75
CA ARG A 615 -15.85 7.03 14.61
C ARG A 615 -16.55 5.79 15.18
N ALA A 616 -17.20 5.91 16.33
CA ALA A 616 -17.95 4.82 16.98
C ALA A 616 -19.01 4.18 16.06
N ARG A 617 -19.66 4.98 15.19
CA ARG A 617 -20.64 4.47 14.21
C ARG A 617 -20.07 3.43 13.24
N TYR A 618 -18.78 3.51 12.96
CA TYR A 618 -18.11 2.65 11.98
C TYR A 618 -17.17 1.63 12.63
N PHE A 619 -17.06 1.62 13.96
CA PHE A 619 -16.21 0.69 14.72
C PHE A 619 -17.05 -0.43 15.37
N PRO A 620 -16.99 -1.69 14.89
CA PRO A 620 -17.88 -2.76 15.34
C PRO A 620 -17.79 -3.12 16.83
N LEU A 621 -16.62 -2.92 17.45
CA LEU A 621 -16.37 -3.27 18.86
C LEU A 621 -16.80 -2.16 19.82
N HIS A 622 -17.22 -0.98 19.34
CA HIS A 622 -17.73 0.07 20.21
C HIS A 622 -19.06 -0.37 20.85
N PRO A 623 -19.26 -0.14 22.17
CA PRO A 623 -20.54 -0.41 22.82
C PRO A 623 -21.73 0.31 22.17
N LYS A 624 -22.65 -0.45 21.58
CA LYS A 624 -23.81 0.11 20.87
C LYS A 624 -24.69 0.95 21.82
N ASN A 625 -25.11 2.11 21.33
CA ASN A 625 -26.00 3.07 22.02
C ASN A 625 -25.42 3.76 23.27
N LEU A 626 -24.11 3.66 23.52
CA LEU A 626 -23.45 4.46 24.56
C LEU A 626 -22.62 5.58 23.94
N THR A 627 -22.60 6.72 24.60
CA THR A 627 -21.75 7.86 24.27
C THR A 627 -20.35 7.71 24.91
N PRO A 628 -19.31 8.34 24.35
CA PRO A 628 -18.00 8.41 24.97
C PRO A 628 -18.05 8.94 26.42
N SER A 629 -18.90 9.92 26.71
CA SER A 629 -19.06 10.44 28.08
C SER A 629 -19.68 9.40 29.03
N GLU A 630 -20.62 8.57 28.57
CA GLU A 630 -21.17 7.47 29.38
C GLU A 630 -20.15 6.35 29.63
N ILE A 631 -19.25 6.11 28.66
CA ILE A 631 -18.21 5.09 28.76
C ILE A 631 -17.09 5.52 29.72
N LEU A 632 -16.64 6.78 29.64
CA LEU A 632 -15.55 7.29 30.47
C LEU A 632 -16.02 7.82 31.83
N GLY A 633 -17.28 8.23 31.93
CA GLY A 633 -17.72 9.12 33.01
C GLY A 633 -17.07 10.50 32.89
N ASP A 634 -17.11 11.28 33.97
CA ASP A 634 -16.49 12.60 34.01
C ASP A 634 -15.84 12.90 35.37
N ALA A 635 -14.78 13.71 35.34
CA ALA A 635 -14.07 14.22 36.49
C ALA A 635 -13.62 15.65 36.23
N SER A 636 -14.00 16.59 37.09
CA SER A 636 -13.63 17.99 36.89
C SER A 636 -12.09 18.17 36.94
N LEU A 637 -11.55 19.13 36.18
CA LEU A 637 -10.11 19.42 36.24
C LEU A 637 -9.65 19.93 37.62
N ILE A 638 -10.59 20.40 38.45
CA ILE A 638 -10.34 20.79 39.84
C ILE A 638 -10.18 19.54 40.70
N SER A 639 -11.06 18.54 40.58
CA SER A 639 -10.93 17.29 41.35
C SER A 639 -9.65 16.53 40.98
N VAL A 640 -9.27 16.50 39.70
CA VAL A 640 -7.97 15.94 39.27
C VAL A 640 -6.80 16.65 39.96
N ALA A 641 -6.84 17.98 40.06
CA ALA A 641 -5.79 18.75 40.76
C ALA A 641 -5.78 18.51 42.27
N GLU A 642 -6.95 18.29 42.89
CA GLU A 642 -7.07 17.94 44.31
C GLU A 642 -6.50 16.55 44.59
N ASP A 643 -6.80 15.56 43.75
CA ASP A 643 -6.33 14.18 43.91
C ASP A 643 -4.80 14.09 43.74
N ILE A 644 -4.23 14.86 42.81
CA ILE A 644 -2.76 14.99 42.64
C ILE A 644 -2.06 15.39 43.94
N VAL A 645 -2.67 16.30 44.70
CA VAL A 645 -2.11 16.89 45.92
C VAL A 645 -2.42 16.05 47.16
N ARG A 646 -3.59 15.39 47.21
CA ARG A 646 -4.07 14.65 48.38
C ARG A 646 -3.23 13.43 48.71
N GLU A 647 -2.73 12.72 47.70
CA GLU A 647 -2.02 11.46 47.90
C GLU A 647 -0.51 11.69 48.05
N ALA A 648 0.02 11.39 49.24
CA ALA A 648 1.42 11.68 49.59
C ALA A 648 2.43 10.68 48.98
N LYS A 649 2.01 9.44 48.66
CA LYS A 649 2.88 8.40 48.09
C LYS A 649 2.50 8.05 46.66
N ALA A 650 3.49 7.90 45.79
CA ALA A 650 3.29 7.47 44.39
C ALA A 650 2.54 6.12 44.26
N SER A 651 2.66 5.22 45.24
CA SER A 651 1.96 3.92 45.27
C SER A 651 0.44 4.03 45.51
N GLU A 652 0.00 5.15 46.09
CA GLU A 652 -1.40 5.43 46.43
C GLU A 652 -2.12 6.19 45.30
N LYS A 653 -1.35 6.78 44.36
CA LYS A 653 -1.80 7.53 43.17
C LYS A 653 -2.49 6.72 42.08
N LYS A 654 -3.56 6.01 42.45
CA LYS A 654 -4.32 5.11 41.58
C LYS A 654 -5.66 5.73 41.19
N GLY A 655 -5.72 6.33 40.01
CA GLY A 655 -6.99 6.82 39.42
C GLY A 655 -7.10 8.34 39.27
N ILE A 656 -5.98 9.07 39.19
CA ILE A 656 -5.95 10.54 39.08
C ILE A 656 -6.58 11.03 37.78
N TYR A 657 -6.11 10.51 36.64
CA TYR A 657 -6.52 10.97 35.31
C TYR A 657 -7.63 10.09 34.76
N HIS A 658 -8.87 10.60 34.75
CA HIS A 658 -10.03 9.88 34.22
C HIS A 658 -11.15 10.82 33.76
N GLY A 659 -12.07 10.31 32.94
CA GLY A 659 -13.27 11.03 32.47
C GLY A 659 -13.07 11.88 31.21
N ILE A 660 -14.19 12.31 30.62
CA ILE A 660 -14.21 13.08 29.36
C ILE A 660 -13.56 14.46 29.49
N SER A 661 -13.67 15.14 30.63
CA SER A 661 -12.97 16.41 30.88
C SER A 661 -11.45 16.24 30.87
N ALA A 662 -10.92 15.19 31.52
CA ALA A 662 -9.48 14.91 31.52
C ALA A 662 -8.99 14.61 30.10
N LEU A 663 -9.75 13.83 29.33
CA LEU A 663 -9.44 13.49 27.94
C LEU A 663 -9.43 14.73 27.03
N THR A 664 -10.40 15.63 27.24
CA THR A 664 -10.49 16.91 26.52
C THR A 664 -9.31 17.82 26.88
N ALA A 665 -8.96 17.90 28.16
CA ALA A 665 -7.93 18.82 28.64
C ALA A 665 -6.50 18.45 28.23
N VAL A 666 -6.21 17.16 28.01
CA VAL A 666 -4.91 16.71 27.46
C VAL A 666 -4.80 16.98 25.96
N CYS A 667 -5.91 17.23 25.25
CA CYS A 667 -5.89 17.64 23.85
C CYS A 667 -5.42 19.10 23.76
N VAL A 668 -4.14 19.30 23.44
CA VAL A 668 -3.59 20.64 23.17
C VAL A 668 -3.60 20.92 21.67
N GLY A 669 -4.56 20.37 20.93
CA GLY A 669 -4.69 20.48 19.48
C GLY A 669 -4.14 19.31 18.66
N ASP A 670 -3.59 18.27 19.28
CA ASP A 670 -3.36 16.97 18.63
C ASP A 670 -4.54 16.03 18.93
N LEU A 671 -5.36 15.75 17.92
CA LEU A 671 -6.52 14.87 18.03
C LEU A 671 -6.11 13.39 17.97
N GLY A 672 -4.92 13.06 17.46
CA GLY A 672 -4.42 11.70 17.35
C GLY A 672 -4.21 11.05 18.71
N ASP A 673 -3.62 11.77 19.67
CA ASP A 673 -3.45 11.28 21.05
C ASP A 673 -4.79 11.01 21.74
N VAL A 674 -5.80 11.84 21.49
CA VAL A 674 -7.14 11.67 22.08
C VAL A 674 -7.78 10.38 21.58
N ILE A 675 -7.73 10.14 20.27
CA ILE A 675 -8.27 8.93 19.64
C ILE A 675 -7.53 7.69 20.14
N ALA A 676 -6.19 7.74 20.19
CA ALA A 676 -5.35 6.63 20.66
C ALA A 676 -5.60 6.30 22.14
N LEU A 677 -5.67 7.34 23.00
CA LEU A 677 -5.94 7.17 24.42
C LEU A 677 -7.34 6.59 24.66
N TYR A 678 -8.36 7.09 23.96
CA TYR A 678 -9.71 6.57 24.06
C TYR A 678 -9.81 5.11 23.60
N GLU A 679 -9.12 4.74 22.52
CA GLU A 679 -9.03 3.35 22.08
C GLU A 679 -8.38 2.44 23.13
N LEU A 680 -7.25 2.87 23.70
CA LEU A 680 -6.54 2.11 24.73
C LEU A 680 -7.44 1.86 25.95
N ILE A 681 -8.20 2.88 26.36
CA ILE A 681 -9.20 2.77 27.43
C ILE A 681 -10.31 1.78 27.04
N LEU A 682 -10.85 1.88 25.82
CA LEU A 682 -11.89 0.96 25.34
C LEU A 682 -11.42 -0.49 25.32
N ARG A 683 -10.23 -0.78 24.75
CA ARG A 683 -9.68 -2.14 24.65
C ARG A 683 -9.55 -2.79 26.02
N LYS A 684 -9.06 -2.06 27.03
CA LYS A 684 -8.95 -2.57 28.41
C LYS A 684 -10.27 -2.61 29.18
N GLY A 685 -11.24 -1.77 28.81
CA GLY A 685 -12.51 -1.62 29.53
C GLY A 685 -13.64 -2.54 29.07
N ILE A 686 -13.64 -2.94 27.78
CA ILE A 686 -14.74 -3.73 27.18
C ILE A 686 -14.88 -5.12 27.83
N GLU A 687 -13.78 -5.73 28.26
CA GLU A 687 -13.78 -7.04 28.93
C GLU A 687 -14.60 -7.04 30.24
N ALA A 688 -14.57 -5.93 30.96
CA ALA A 688 -15.28 -5.79 32.24
C ALA A 688 -16.79 -5.55 32.08
N LYS A 689 -17.26 -5.16 30.88
CA LYS A 689 -18.67 -4.81 30.56
C LYS A 689 -19.37 -3.89 31.58
N LYS A 690 -18.59 -3.07 32.31
CA LYS A 690 -19.09 -2.17 33.34
C LYS A 690 -18.72 -0.73 32.97
N PHE A 691 -19.74 0.09 32.75
CA PHE A 691 -19.59 1.51 32.41
C PHE A 691 -20.12 2.39 33.57
N PRO A 692 -19.47 3.53 33.87
CA PRO A 692 -18.21 3.99 33.27
C PRO A 692 -17.02 3.09 33.64
N ILE A 693 -15.99 3.07 32.79
CA ILE A 693 -14.75 2.30 33.02
C ILE A 693 -14.07 2.84 34.28
N ASP A 694 -13.55 1.95 35.13
CA ASP A 694 -12.93 2.33 36.41
C ASP A 694 -11.78 3.34 36.25
N ALA A 695 -11.71 4.32 37.15
CA ALA A 695 -10.72 5.40 37.12
C ALA A 695 -9.28 4.88 37.15
N LYS A 696 -8.99 3.77 37.83
CA LYS A 696 -7.64 3.18 37.88
C LYS A 696 -7.22 2.65 36.51
N THR A 697 -8.14 1.99 35.80
CA THR A 697 -7.90 1.49 34.44
C THR A 697 -7.65 2.65 33.48
N GLN A 698 -8.46 3.71 33.55
CA GLN A 698 -8.26 4.91 32.73
C GLN A 698 -6.90 5.55 33.00
N ASN A 699 -6.56 5.80 34.27
CA ASN A 699 -5.29 6.39 34.68
C ASN A 699 -4.07 5.57 34.23
N ALA A 700 -4.16 4.23 34.29
CA ALA A 700 -3.11 3.35 33.77
C ALA A 700 -2.89 3.54 32.26
N CYS A 701 -3.96 3.76 31.49
CA CYS A 701 -3.86 4.04 30.04
C CYS A 701 -3.17 5.39 29.77
N TYR A 702 -3.45 6.43 30.57
CA TYR A 702 -2.75 7.72 30.48
C TYR A 702 -1.24 7.57 30.69
N LEU A 703 -0.84 6.85 31.75
CA LEU A 703 0.56 6.63 32.09
C LEU A 703 1.26 5.78 31.02
N GLU A 704 0.59 4.74 30.52
CA GLU A 704 1.13 3.89 29.46
C GLU A 704 1.41 4.68 28.17
N LEU A 705 0.44 5.49 27.71
CA LEU A 705 0.63 6.31 26.52
C LEU A 705 1.70 7.39 26.75
N CYS A 706 1.74 8.01 27.92
CA CYS A 706 2.78 8.97 28.31
C CYS A 706 4.19 8.37 28.20
N ASN A 707 4.41 7.22 28.83
CA ASN A 707 5.73 6.57 28.88
C ASN A 707 6.20 6.16 27.47
N SER A 708 5.28 5.67 26.62
CA SER A 708 5.55 5.39 25.21
C SER A 708 6.07 6.63 24.48
N ARG A 709 5.38 7.77 24.62
CA ARG A 709 5.74 9.04 23.98
C ARG A 709 7.03 9.67 24.52
N LEU A 710 7.34 9.48 25.82
CA LEU A 710 8.58 9.98 26.42
C LEU A 710 9.82 9.25 25.91
N TYR A 711 9.71 7.93 25.68
CA TYR A 711 10.81 7.15 25.11
C TYR A 711 11.17 7.63 23.70
N ASP A 712 10.16 7.88 22.85
CA ASP A 712 10.38 8.38 21.50
C ASP A 712 11.15 9.70 21.48
N LEU A 713 10.83 10.61 22.42
CA LEU A 713 11.56 11.86 22.58
C LEU A 713 13.01 11.63 23.01
N ASN A 714 13.22 10.78 24.02
CA ASN A 714 14.55 10.52 24.58
C ASN A 714 15.52 9.91 23.55
N ARG A 715 15.02 9.03 22.67
CA ARG A 715 15.83 8.41 21.60
C ARG A 715 16.28 9.43 20.56
N ARG A 716 15.45 10.42 20.24
CA ARG A 716 15.78 11.49 19.27
C ARG A 716 16.87 12.40 19.82
N ASP A 717 16.66 12.90 21.03
CA ASP A 717 17.65 13.68 21.79
C ASP A 717 17.28 13.63 23.28
N THR A 718 18.24 13.22 24.11
CA THR A 718 18.08 13.16 25.58
C THR A 718 17.70 14.53 26.17
N ARG A 719 18.09 15.63 25.52
CA ARG A 719 17.70 16.99 25.93
C ARG A 719 16.19 17.22 25.90
N TYR A 720 15.46 16.56 24.99
CA TYR A 720 14.00 16.70 24.90
C TYR A 720 13.31 16.17 26.15
N LEU A 721 13.78 15.05 26.69
CA LEU A 721 13.31 14.51 27.95
C LEU A 721 13.60 15.49 29.10
N ASP A 722 14.81 16.07 29.14
CA ASP A 722 15.18 17.06 30.16
C ASP A 722 14.23 18.29 30.14
N PHE A 723 13.84 18.79 28.97
CA PHE A 723 12.87 19.89 28.85
C PHE A 723 11.49 19.51 29.38
N VAL A 724 11.02 18.32 29.02
CA VAL A 724 9.73 17.79 29.45
C VAL A 724 9.69 17.61 30.98
N GLU A 725 10.70 16.96 31.55
CA GLU A 725 10.79 16.76 33.00
C GLU A 725 10.94 18.09 33.73
N GLY A 726 11.79 18.99 33.24
CA GLY A 726 11.98 20.32 33.83
C GLY A 726 10.68 21.12 33.89
N PHE A 727 9.91 21.14 32.80
CA PHE A 727 8.62 21.84 32.73
C PHE A 727 7.55 21.19 33.61
N ALA A 728 7.38 19.86 33.51
CA ALA A 728 6.36 19.14 34.26
C ALA A 728 6.62 19.18 35.77
N ASN A 729 7.89 19.04 36.20
CA ASN A 729 8.29 19.18 37.60
C ASN A 729 8.05 20.60 38.12
N ALA A 730 8.34 21.64 37.34
CA ALA A 730 8.04 23.03 37.72
C ALA A 730 6.54 23.26 37.91
N SER A 731 5.71 22.74 37.00
CA SER A 731 4.26 22.85 37.10
C SER A 731 3.70 22.07 38.29
N HIS A 732 4.18 20.84 38.54
CA HIS A 732 3.75 20.04 39.70
C HIS A 732 4.12 20.74 41.01
N HIS A 733 5.36 21.23 41.12
CA HIS A 733 5.83 21.96 42.29
C HIS A 733 4.96 23.18 42.61
N LEU A 734 4.62 23.99 41.60
CA LEU A 734 3.77 25.17 41.79
C LEU A 734 2.31 24.82 42.12
N LEU A 735 1.80 23.68 41.64
CA LEU A 735 0.49 23.17 42.02
C LEU A 735 0.47 22.82 43.51
N VAL A 736 1.44 22.03 43.98
CA VAL A 736 1.56 21.65 45.40
C VAL A 736 1.78 22.87 46.28
N GLN A 737 2.67 23.79 45.89
CA GLN A 737 2.86 25.06 46.59
C GLN A 737 1.56 25.86 46.70
N SER A 738 0.78 25.94 45.62
CA SER A 738 -0.50 26.64 45.64
C SER A 738 -1.52 25.97 46.56
N ALA A 739 -1.48 24.65 46.69
CA ALA A 739 -2.33 23.90 47.60
C ALA A 739 -2.01 24.20 49.07
N ILE A 740 -0.71 24.22 49.43
CA ILE A 740 -0.24 24.59 50.77
C ILE A 740 -0.70 26.01 51.10
N ARG A 741 -0.48 26.95 50.16
CA ARG A 741 -0.91 28.34 50.33
C ARG A 741 -2.44 28.47 50.43
N LYS A 742 -3.20 27.67 49.69
CA LYS A 742 -4.67 27.61 49.76
C LYS A 742 -5.14 27.10 51.11
N ALA A 743 -4.51 26.05 51.65
CA ALA A 743 -4.80 25.53 52.99
C ALA A 743 -4.53 26.58 54.10
N LYS A 744 -3.55 27.46 53.88
CA LYS A 744 -3.24 28.61 54.75
C LYS A 744 -4.11 29.85 54.49
N GLY A 745 -5.01 29.82 53.51
CA GLY A 745 -5.86 30.96 53.12
C GLY A 745 -5.12 32.08 52.37
N GLU A 746 -3.89 31.85 51.90
CA GLU A 746 -3.05 32.85 51.21
C GLU A 746 -3.40 32.99 49.71
N VAL A 747 -4.05 31.98 49.12
CA VAL A 747 -4.51 31.99 47.72
C VAL A 747 -5.86 31.30 47.58
N GLU A 748 -6.69 31.77 46.64
CA GLU A 748 -8.07 31.28 46.48
C GLU A 748 -8.19 30.01 45.61
N ARG A 749 -7.23 29.77 44.69
CA ARG A 749 -7.29 28.66 43.72
C ARG A 749 -5.97 27.92 43.54
N PHE A 750 -6.05 26.68 43.06
CA PHE A 750 -4.89 25.93 42.58
C PHE A 750 -4.27 26.63 41.36
N ARG A 751 -2.95 26.74 41.36
CA ARG A 751 -2.17 27.26 40.23
C ARG A 751 -1.74 26.09 39.35
N GLN A 752 -2.03 26.16 38.05
CA GLN A 752 -1.74 25.09 37.09
C GLN A 752 -1.06 25.69 35.86
N TYR A 753 0.26 25.50 35.75
CA TYR A 753 1.10 26.11 34.73
C TYR A 753 1.26 25.20 33.52
N THR A 754 0.50 25.43 32.45
CA THR A 754 0.50 24.58 31.26
C THR A 754 1.01 25.26 29.99
N SER A 755 1.45 26.52 30.08
CA SER A 755 1.98 27.29 28.94
C SER A 755 3.17 28.16 29.34
N ILE A 756 3.94 28.62 28.36
CA ILE A 756 5.10 29.51 28.53
C ILE A 756 5.16 30.57 27.43
N PHE A 757 5.40 31.82 27.81
CA PHE A 757 5.66 32.92 26.88
C PHE A 757 7.17 33.19 26.82
N ILE A 758 7.72 33.19 25.61
CA ILE A 758 9.15 33.33 25.35
C ILE A 758 9.39 34.61 24.54
N ASN A 759 10.29 35.47 25.02
CA ASN A 759 10.77 36.63 24.27
C ASN A 759 12.27 36.50 23.99
N ILE A 760 12.65 36.39 22.71
CA ILE A 760 14.06 36.32 22.29
C ILE A 760 14.61 37.74 22.17
N THR A 761 15.41 38.16 23.16
CA THR A 761 15.91 39.55 23.27
C THR A 761 17.41 39.67 23.60
N HIS A 762 18.11 38.55 23.77
CA HIS A 762 19.51 38.48 24.24
C HIS A 762 20.26 37.31 23.56
N GLY A 763 21.60 37.31 23.58
CA GLY A 763 22.43 36.19 23.11
C GLY A 763 22.42 35.97 21.59
N ASP A 764 22.75 34.74 21.16
CA ASP A 764 22.61 34.30 19.77
C ASP A 764 21.13 34.04 19.46
N THR A 765 20.48 35.02 18.86
CA THR A 765 19.05 34.99 18.59
C THR A 765 18.66 33.95 17.55
N GLU A 766 19.51 33.70 16.54
CA GLU A 766 19.25 32.72 15.47
C GLU A 766 19.31 31.30 16.02
N ASN A 767 20.32 30.99 16.85
CA ASN A 767 20.43 29.68 17.49
C ASN A 767 19.28 29.43 18.48
N GLN A 768 18.90 30.42 19.27
CA GLN A 768 17.73 30.30 20.17
C GLN A 768 16.44 30.09 19.39
N TYR A 769 16.25 30.79 18.26
CA TYR A 769 15.11 30.60 17.38
C TYR A 769 15.05 29.15 16.86
N ARG A 770 16.19 28.63 16.40
CA ARG A 770 16.32 27.24 15.95
C ARG A 770 16.00 26.24 17.05
N GLN A 771 16.49 26.45 18.27
CA GLN A 771 16.22 25.58 19.41
C GLN A 771 14.73 25.60 19.81
N VAL A 772 14.09 26.78 19.85
CA VAL A 772 12.64 26.87 20.12
C VAL A 772 11.84 26.13 19.04
N ARG A 773 12.20 26.31 17.76
CA ARG A 773 11.58 25.59 16.64
C ARG A 773 11.74 24.08 16.78
N GLN A 774 12.92 23.60 17.16
CA GLN A 774 13.16 22.17 17.42
C GLN A 774 12.25 21.60 18.53
N LEU A 775 11.95 22.38 19.58
CA LEU A 775 11.01 21.95 20.63
C LEU A 775 9.57 21.84 20.13
N ILE A 776 9.17 22.72 19.19
CA ILE A 776 7.86 22.67 18.53
C ILE A 776 7.81 21.49 17.55
N ASP A 777 8.84 21.31 16.73
CA ASP A 777 8.95 20.20 15.75
C ASP A 777 8.99 18.82 16.45
N ALA A 778 9.57 18.76 17.65
CA ALA A 778 9.55 17.58 18.52
C ALA A 778 8.18 17.31 19.15
N GLY A 779 7.23 18.26 19.07
CA GLY A 779 5.88 18.14 19.61
C GLY A 779 5.77 18.33 21.13
N ILE A 780 6.80 18.89 21.78
CA ILE A 780 6.81 19.17 23.22
C ILE A 780 5.89 20.37 23.53
N PHE A 781 5.98 21.39 22.69
CA PHE A 781 5.19 22.61 22.79
C PHE A 781 4.42 22.89 21.50
N ASN A 782 3.22 23.45 21.66
CA ASN A 782 2.39 23.93 20.58
C ASN A 782 2.41 25.45 20.49
N LEU A 783 2.62 26.00 19.30
CA LEU A 783 2.61 27.44 19.05
C LEU A 783 1.16 27.97 19.01
N GLN A 784 0.87 29.00 19.80
CA GLN A 784 -0.45 29.64 19.88
C GLN A 784 -0.41 31.06 19.27
N GLY A 785 -1.23 31.30 18.23
CA GLY A 785 -1.56 32.65 17.75
C GLY A 785 -1.02 33.07 16.36
N GLY A 786 -0.42 32.16 15.59
CA GLY A 786 0.00 32.40 14.20
C GLY A 786 0.97 33.59 13.99
N PRO A 787 1.29 33.94 12.73
CA PRO A 787 2.18 35.07 12.41
C PRO A 787 1.63 36.42 12.89
N GLU A 788 0.31 36.57 13.04
CA GLU A 788 -0.33 37.81 13.49
C GLU A 788 -0.18 38.08 15.01
N ALA A 789 0.21 37.09 15.82
CA ALA A 789 0.56 37.32 17.23
C ALA A 789 1.78 38.26 17.39
N SER A 790 2.57 38.44 16.32
CA SER A 790 3.65 39.43 16.22
C SER A 790 3.13 40.84 15.92
N ARG A 791 2.07 41.31 16.61
CA ARG A 791 1.64 42.71 16.48
C ARG A 791 2.67 43.65 17.09
N THR A 792 3.26 44.45 16.21
CA THR A 792 4.00 45.68 16.47
C THR A 792 3.38 46.49 17.62
N ASN A 793 4.17 46.76 18.66
CA ASN A 793 3.88 47.91 19.52
C ASN A 793 3.81 49.17 18.63
N ARG A 794 2.85 50.06 18.91
CA ARG A 794 2.58 51.31 18.17
C ARG A 794 3.73 52.35 18.17
N GLN A 795 4.96 51.94 18.48
CA GLN A 795 6.15 52.75 18.48
C GLN A 795 7.23 51.98 17.70
N GLY A 796 7.62 52.48 16.52
CA GLY A 796 8.45 51.82 15.51
C GLY A 796 9.88 51.46 15.92
N LEU A 797 10.05 50.66 16.98
CA LEU A 797 11.28 49.99 17.37
C LEU A 797 11.14 48.49 17.05
N LYS A 798 12.24 47.91 16.56
CA LYS A 798 12.40 46.54 16.02
C LYS A 798 11.42 45.50 16.63
N PRO A 799 10.76 44.67 15.80
CA PRO A 799 9.74 43.73 16.28
C PRO A 799 10.35 42.78 17.33
N GLN A 800 9.84 42.82 18.57
CA GLN A 800 10.10 41.78 19.55
C GLN A 800 9.11 40.65 19.26
N GLN A 801 9.62 39.52 18.74
CA GLN A 801 8.83 38.31 18.55
C GLN A 801 8.62 37.63 19.91
N GLN A 802 7.37 37.57 20.34
CA GLN A 802 6.93 36.81 21.51
C GLN A 802 6.31 35.50 21.04
N PHE A 803 6.86 34.37 21.46
CA PHE A 803 6.25 33.06 21.25
C PHE A 803 5.33 32.71 22.41
N LYS A 804 4.13 32.22 22.10
CA LYS A 804 3.20 31.67 23.09
C LYS A 804 3.16 30.16 22.87
N LEU A 805 3.73 29.43 23.82
CA LEU A 805 3.89 27.98 23.72
C LEU A 805 3.00 27.28 24.76
N ILE A 806 2.21 26.30 24.34
CA ILE A 806 1.42 25.47 25.25
C ILE A 806 2.09 24.10 25.36
N PHE A 807 2.32 23.64 26.58
CA PHE A 807 2.94 22.35 26.82
C PHE A 807 1.95 21.21 26.54
N ARG A 808 2.41 20.17 25.82
CA ARG A 808 1.60 18.97 25.57
C ARG A 808 1.46 18.17 26.86
N LYS A 809 0.34 18.40 27.56
CA LYS A 809 0.09 17.95 28.95
C LYS A 809 0.20 16.44 29.14
N LEU A 810 -0.03 15.64 28.10
CA LEU A 810 0.17 14.18 28.13
C LEU A 810 1.59 13.80 28.59
N TYR A 811 2.62 14.58 28.26
CA TYR A 811 3.98 14.32 28.74
C TYR A 811 4.17 14.56 30.24
N GLY A 812 3.30 15.35 30.86
CA GLY A 812 3.39 15.72 32.27
C GLY A 812 2.63 14.80 33.22
N VAL A 813 1.83 13.86 32.71
CA VAL A 813 0.96 13.02 33.57
C VAL A 813 1.77 12.07 34.46
N SER A 814 2.93 11.58 33.99
CA SER A 814 3.86 10.75 34.78
C SER A 814 4.51 11.52 35.94
N LYS A 815 4.55 12.85 35.85
CA LYS A 815 5.03 13.77 36.91
C LYS A 815 3.89 14.41 37.71
N HIS A 816 2.66 13.90 37.57
CA HIS A 816 1.48 14.38 38.29
C HIS A 816 1.19 15.88 38.06
N MET A 817 1.33 16.34 36.81
CA MET A 817 1.00 17.70 36.42
C MET A 817 -0.52 17.93 36.37
N GLY A 818 -0.98 19.13 36.74
CA GLY A 818 -2.37 19.55 36.58
C GLY A 818 -2.76 19.80 35.11
N LEU A 819 -4.04 19.63 34.77
CA LEU A 819 -4.53 19.71 33.39
C LEU A 819 -5.19 21.04 32.99
N SER A 820 -5.48 21.93 33.94
CA SER A 820 -6.14 23.22 33.65
C SER A 820 -5.20 24.24 33.02
N SER A 821 -5.71 25.05 32.07
CA SER A 821 -4.94 26.06 31.34
C SER A 821 -4.98 27.46 31.96
N ALA A 822 -4.93 27.56 33.28
CA ALA A 822 -5.17 28.81 34.01
C ALA A 822 -3.92 29.69 34.23
N ASP A 823 -2.71 29.12 34.22
CA ASP A 823 -1.47 29.85 34.50
C ASP A 823 -0.39 29.59 33.44
N ARG A 824 0.59 30.51 33.34
CA ARG A 824 1.67 30.49 32.35
C ARG A 824 3.00 30.93 32.94
N PHE A 825 4.09 30.37 32.42
CA PHE A 825 5.44 30.86 32.65
C PHE A 825 5.75 32.02 31.71
N GLU A 826 6.65 32.91 32.10
CA GLU A 826 7.16 33.98 31.25
C GLU A 826 8.69 34.03 31.38
N ILE A 827 9.41 33.88 30.26
CA ILE A 827 10.88 33.85 30.24
C ILE A 827 11.44 34.72 29.11
N SER A 828 12.53 35.43 29.40
CA SER A 828 13.17 36.33 28.44
C SER A 828 14.64 36.59 28.81
N GLY A 829 15.41 37.14 27.87
CA GLY A 829 16.78 37.56 28.12
C GLY A 829 17.72 36.41 28.55
N PRO A 830 18.62 36.62 29.53
CA PRO A 830 19.58 35.59 29.96
C PRO A 830 18.94 34.31 30.51
N ALA A 831 17.76 34.40 31.12
CA ALA A 831 17.07 33.23 31.67
C ALA A 831 16.60 32.26 30.56
N LEU A 832 16.18 32.80 29.41
CA LEU A 832 15.79 31.99 28.25
C LEU A 832 16.99 31.23 27.68
N GLU A 833 18.12 31.93 27.51
CA GLU A 833 19.36 31.32 27.04
C GLU A 833 19.86 30.23 28.01
N GLU A 834 19.76 30.48 29.32
CA GLU A 834 20.09 29.49 30.35
C GLU A 834 19.17 28.26 30.28
N TRP A 835 17.86 28.46 30.11
CA TRP A 835 16.86 27.41 29.99
C TRP A 835 17.08 26.53 28.75
N LEU A 836 17.35 27.14 27.60
CA LEU A 836 17.58 26.41 26.35
C LEU A 836 18.89 25.61 26.37
N ASN A 837 19.96 26.18 26.96
CA ASN A 837 21.27 25.53 27.01
C ASN A 837 21.40 24.50 28.12
N ASN A 838 20.62 24.62 29.21
CA ASN A 838 20.69 23.74 30.38
C ASN A 838 19.31 23.17 30.76
N PRO A 839 18.66 22.36 29.90
CA PRO A 839 17.29 21.88 30.14
C PRO A 839 17.13 21.08 31.44
N LYS A 840 18.18 20.40 31.91
CA LYS A 840 18.21 19.68 33.21
C LYS A 840 17.91 20.57 34.41
N LYS A 841 18.30 21.85 34.34
CA LYS A 841 18.02 22.87 35.37
C LYS A 841 16.68 23.58 35.13
N GLY A 842 15.87 23.07 34.21
CA GLY A 842 14.65 23.72 33.75
C GLY A 842 13.68 24.03 34.89
N LYS A 843 13.54 23.11 35.86
CA LYS A 843 12.71 23.33 37.05
C LYS A 843 13.13 24.59 37.81
N GLU A 844 14.40 24.67 38.21
CA GLU A 844 14.89 25.80 39.02
C GLU A 844 14.76 27.13 38.25
N ILE A 845 15.05 27.12 36.95
CA ILE A 845 15.02 28.33 36.12
C ILE A 845 13.58 28.87 35.99
N LEU A 846 12.60 27.99 35.73
CA LEU A 846 11.20 28.39 35.52
C LEU A 846 10.54 28.92 36.79
N ILE A 847 10.87 28.37 37.97
CA ILE A 847 10.24 28.76 39.24
C ILE A 847 10.97 29.91 39.94
N LYS A 848 12.21 30.25 39.54
CA LYS A 848 13.10 31.22 40.22
C LYS A 848 12.43 32.55 40.56
N ASN A 849 11.60 33.06 39.66
CA ASN A 849 10.94 34.37 39.80
C ASN A 849 9.53 34.28 40.44
N LEU A 850 9.08 33.09 40.86
CA LEU A 850 7.72 32.83 41.35
C LEU A 850 7.67 32.57 42.87
N ASN A 851 8.72 32.97 43.59
CA ASN A 851 8.87 32.81 45.04
C ASN A 851 8.61 31.34 45.48
N PRO A 852 9.45 30.39 45.04
CA PRO A 852 9.26 28.96 45.25
C PRO A 852 9.51 28.58 46.72
N ILE A 853 8.76 27.61 47.24
CA ILE A 853 9.08 26.94 48.51
C ILE A 853 10.18 25.91 48.22
N ALA A 854 11.18 25.75 49.07
CA ALA A 854 12.22 24.74 48.85
C ALA A 854 11.64 23.32 48.98
N ASP A 855 12.11 22.36 48.16
CA ASP A 855 11.52 21.01 48.11
C ASP A 855 11.54 20.30 49.48
N ASP A 856 12.60 20.52 50.28
CA ASP A 856 12.76 20.01 51.64
C ASP A 856 11.69 20.56 52.62
N GLN A 857 11.32 21.82 52.46
CA GLN A 857 10.26 22.47 53.25
C GLN A 857 8.86 22.05 52.79
N MET A 858 8.70 21.69 51.52
CA MET A 858 7.42 21.35 50.93
C MET A 858 6.85 20.05 51.50
N ASP A 859 7.70 19.02 51.64
CA ASP A 859 7.32 17.73 52.23
C ASP A 859 6.91 17.84 53.71
N GLU A 860 7.51 18.77 54.45
CA GLU A 860 7.15 19.05 55.86
C GLU A 860 5.80 19.76 55.93
N LEU A 861 5.60 20.80 55.12
CA LEU A 861 4.36 21.58 55.08
C LEU A 861 3.14 20.79 54.60
N ILE A 862 3.32 19.82 53.68
CA ILE A 862 2.25 18.92 53.24
C ILE A 862 1.76 18.05 54.40
N ARG A 863 2.69 17.55 55.23
CA ARG A 863 2.33 16.76 56.43
C ARG A 863 1.60 17.59 57.47
N GLU A 864 1.95 18.87 57.61
CA GLU A 864 1.29 19.80 58.53
C GLU A 864 -0.12 20.22 58.07
N THR A 865 -0.39 20.19 56.76
CA THR A 865 -1.66 20.66 56.17
C THR A 865 -2.66 19.54 55.85
N ALA A 866 -2.29 18.26 56.05
CA ALA A 866 -3.20 17.14 55.85
C ALA A 866 -4.35 17.15 56.89
N LEU A 867 -5.59 17.24 56.40
CA LEU A 867 -6.82 17.07 57.19
C LEU A 867 -6.97 15.62 57.71
N PRO A 868 -7.74 15.37 58.78
CA PRO A 868 -7.81 14.07 59.44
C PRO A 868 -8.39 13.00 58.51
N GLU A 869 -7.77 11.82 58.49
CA GLU A 869 -8.33 10.61 57.88
C GLU A 869 -9.68 10.25 58.54
N GLU A 870 -10.75 10.14 57.74
CA GLU A 870 -11.94 9.41 58.19
C GLU A 870 -11.69 7.89 58.09
N PRO A 871 -12.12 7.08 59.09
CA PRO A 871 -11.91 5.65 59.08
C PRO A 871 -12.90 4.96 58.11
N GLY A 872 -12.50 4.84 56.86
CA GLY A 872 -13.26 4.17 55.80
C GLY A 872 -12.76 2.76 55.49
N LYS A 873 -13.40 1.76 56.12
CA LYS A 873 -13.51 0.33 55.76
C LYS A 873 -12.31 -0.34 55.05
N THR A 874 -11.64 -1.20 55.82
CA THR A 874 -10.94 -2.38 55.29
C THR A 874 -11.92 -3.32 54.58
N ASP A 875 -12.10 -3.15 53.28
CA ASP A 875 -12.50 -4.27 52.43
C ASP A 875 -11.23 -5.02 52.07
N GLY A 876 -11.12 -6.24 52.58
CA GLY A 876 -10.09 -7.18 52.18
C GLY A 876 -10.28 -7.51 50.71
N SER A 877 -9.41 -6.98 49.85
CA SER A 877 -9.18 -7.54 48.53
C SER A 877 -7.90 -8.33 48.59
N ASP A 878 -8.01 -9.64 48.39
CA ASP A 878 -6.92 -10.57 48.19
C ASP A 878 -5.83 -9.97 47.29
N ASN A 879 -4.58 -10.33 47.59
CA ASN A 879 -3.45 -10.23 46.68
C ASN A 879 -3.76 -11.02 45.40
N GLN A 880 -4.52 -10.44 44.48
CA GLN A 880 -4.49 -10.85 43.09
C GLN A 880 -3.30 -10.14 42.45
N GLN A 881 -2.20 -10.88 42.50
CA GLN A 881 -1.09 -10.84 41.56
C GLN A 881 -1.68 -10.66 40.14
N LEU A 882 -1.70 -9.42 39.65
CA LEU A 882 -1.99 -9.15 38.24
C LEU A 882 -0.80 -9.69 37.46
N PHE A 883 -1.02 -10.81 36.78
CA PHE A 883 -0.07 -11.36 35.83
C PHE A 883 0.25 -10.27 34.79
N LEU A 884 1.52 -9.85 34.76
CA LEU A 884 2.09 -8.93 33.78
C LEU A 884 2.19 -9.55 32.37
N PHE A 885 1.71 -10.78 32.21
CA PHE A 885 1.59 -11.52 30.98
C PHE A 885 0.12 -11.84 30.80
N GLY A 886 -0.53 -11.17 29.86
CA GLY A 886 -1.78 -11.68 29.29
C GLY A 886 -1.45 -13.04 28.69
N SER A 887 -1.91 -14.10 29.35
CA SER A 887 -1.98 -15.44 28.78
C SER A 887 -2.70 -15.35 27.45
N ASP A 888 -2.08 -15.87 26.40
CA ASP A 888 -2.61 -16.15 25.06
C ASP A 888 -3.89 -15.41 24.69
N LEU A 889 -3.72 -14.38 23.85
CA LEU A 889 -4.78 -13.80 23.04
C LEU A 889 -5.42 -14.89 22.16
N GLN A 890 -6.32 -15.67 22.74
CA GLN A 890 -7.34 -16.38 21.98
C GLN A 890 -8.52 -15.41 21.89
N GLU A 891 -8.59 -14.70 20.76
CA GLU A 891 -9.86 -14.11 20.32
C GLU A 891 -10.93 -15.21 20.42
N GLU A 892 -11.99 -15.00 21.20
CA GLU A 892 -13.15 -15.87 21.09
C GLU A 892 -13.60 -15.86 19.62
N PRO A 893 -13.79 -17.04 19.02
CA PRO A 893 -14.24 -17.11 17.65
C PRO A 893 -15.70 -16.65 17.62
N VAL A 894 -15.91 -15.36 17.30
CA VAL A 894 -16.93 -15.06 16.29
C VAL A 894 -16.67 -16.09 15.19
N ASN A 895 -17.67 -16.85 14.76
CA ASN A 895 -17.59 -17.79 13.64
C ASN A 895 -17.12 -17.03 12.37
N LYS A 896 -15.85 -16.65 12.33
CA LYS A 896 -15.10 -16.15 11.20
C LYS A 896 -14.85 -17.42 10.43
N VAL A 897 -15.59 -17.56 9.33
CA VAL A 897 -15.18 -18.48 8.27
C VAL A 897 -13.71 -18.15 8.01
N LEU A 898 -12.80 -19.03 8.43
CA LEU A 898 -11.38 -18.82 8.20
C LEU A 898 -11.19 -18.70 6.69
N PRO A 899 -10.45 -17.69 6.21
CA PRO A 899 -10.13 -17.60 4.80
C PRO A 899 -9.42 -18.88 4.37
N ASP A 900 -9.79 -19.41 3.21
CA ASP A 900 -9.10 -20.55 2.63
C ASP A 900 -7.77 -20.07 2.03
N TYR A 901 -6.66 -20.48 2.64
CA TYR A 901 -5.32 -20.11 2.22
C TYR A 901 -4.69 -21.15 1.27
N GLU A 902 -5.40 -22.24 0.95
CA GLU A 902 -4.86 -23.37 0.18
C GLU A 902 -4.26 -22.91 -1.16
N PHE A 903 -4.95 -22.01 -1.86
CA PHE A 903 -4.48 -21.44 -3.12
C PHE A 903 -3.18 -20.63 -2.98
N THR A 904 -3.00 -19.88 -1.89
CA THR A 904 -1.71 -19.19 -1.66
C THR A 904 -0.58 -20.14 -1.31
N PHE A 905 -0.87 -21.20 -0.53
CA PHE A 905 0.14 -22.18 -0.15
C PHE A 905 0.57 -23.07 -1.32
N SER A 906 -0.33 -23.34 -2.27
CA SER A 906 -0.03 -24.13 -3.46
C SER A 906 1.01 -23.45 -4.37
N LYS A 907 1.08 -22.11 -4.37
CA LYS A 907 2.07 -21.33 -5.14
C LYS A 907 3.47 -21.31 -4.52
N LEU A 908 3.61 -21.52 -3.21
CA LEU A 908 4.92 -21.51 -2.57
C LEU A 908 5.81 -22.64 -3.14
N PRO A 909 7.10 -22.36 -3.42
CA PRO A 909 8.00 -23.34 -4.01
C PRO A 909 8.24 -24.54 -3.09
N ALA A 910 8.77 -25.62 -3.67
CA ALA A 910 9.22 -26.76 -2.88
C ALA A 910 10.62 -26.46 -2.37
N ILE A 911 10.80 -26.59 -1.06
CA ILE A 911 12.05 -26.38 -0.37
C ILE A 911 12.40 -27.68 0.34
N ALA A 912 13.63 -28.16 0.14
CA ALA A 912 14.14 -29.33 0.82
C ALA A 912 15.56 -29.05 1.33
N GLU A 913 15.83 -29.38 2.60
CA GLU A 913 17.21 -29.48 3.09
C GLU A 913 17.85 -30.69 2.39
N VAL A 914 19.02 -30.49 1.79
CA VAL A 914 19.76 -31.55 1.11
C VAL A 914 20.51 -32.35 2.17
N ASP A 915 20.44 -33.67 2.11
CA ASP A 915 21.19 -34.53 3.00
C ASP A 915 22.71 -34.31 2.84
N ASN A 916 23.44 -34.27 3.95
CA ASN A 916 24.90 -34.04 3.95
C ASN A 916 25.67 -35.06 3.08
N SER A 917 25.15 -36.29 2.99
CA SER A 917 25.72 -37.34 2.14
C SER A 917 25.43 -37.17 0.66
N ALA A 918 24.57 -36.25 0.24
CA ALA A 918 24.23 -35.99 -1.15
C ALA A 918 24.90 -34.72 -1.71
N TYR A 919 25.67 -34.00 -0.90
CA TYR A 919 26.31 -32.73 -1.31
C TYR A 919 27.21 -32.88 -2.54
N PHE A 920 27.97 -33.97 -2.63
CA PHE A 920 28.87 -34.22 -3.77
C PHE A 920 28.14 -34.56 -5.07
N GLU A 921 26.84 -34.86 -5.02
CA GLU A 921 26.03 -35.14 -6.22
C GLU A 921 25.46 -33.85 -6.83
N LEU A 922 25.54 -32.72 -6.12
CA LEU A 922 25.08 -31.43 -6.61
C LEU A 922 26.06 -30.86 -7.64
N LYS A 923 25.64 -30.77 -8.90
CA LYS A 923 26.37 -30.04 -9.92
C LYS A 923 26.03 -28.54 -9.83
N ILE A 924 26.99 -27.73 -9.38
CA ILE A 924 26.86 -26.28 -9.27
C ILE A 924 27.63 -25.59 -10.39
N ASP A 925 26.94 -24.78 -11.20
CA ASP A 925 27.58 -24.03 -12.28
C ASP A 925 28.18 -22.71 -11.76
N VAL A 926 27.47 -22.02 -10.87
CA VAL A 926 27.89 -20.72 -10.32
C VAL A 926 27.67 -20.73 -8.80
N ALA A 927 28.71 -20.36 -8.03
CA ALA A 927 28.57 -20.08 -6.60
C ALA A 927 28.72 -18.58 -6.32
N ILE A 928 27.92 -18.05 -5.40
CA ILE A 928 28.02 -16.66 -4.93
C ILE A 928 28.44 -16.69 -3.46
N ILE A 929 29.56 -16.06 -3.15
CA ILE A 929 30.21 -16.14 -1.84
C ILE A 929 30.62 -14.73 -1.37
N GLY A 930 30.40 -14.43 -0.09
CA GLY A 930 30.88 -13.20 0.52
C GLY A 930 32.34 -13.31 0.95
N LEU A 931 33.14 -12.27 0.68
CA LEU A 931 34.47 -12.09 1.26
C LEU A 931 34.35 -11.49 2.67
N GLY A 932 33.69 -12.23 3.56
CA GLY A 932 33.30 -11.76 4.90
C GLY A 932 34.43 -11.83 5.94
N PHE A 933 34.23 -11.11 7.05
CA PHE A 933 35.15 -11.10 8.19
C PHE A 933 34.84 -12.15 9.27
N GLU A 934 33.70 -12.84 9.19
CA GLU A 934 33.29 -13.86 10.17
C GLU A 934 34.00 -15.19 9.90
N GLU A 935 34.43 -15.90 10.96
CA GLU A 935 35.05 -17.23 10.84
C GLU A 935 34.12 -18.24 10.15
N ALA A 936 32.80 -18.16 10.43
CA ALA A 936 31.79 -18.98 9.78
C ALA A 936 31.78 -18.81 8.25
N THR A 937 32.14 -17.62 7.73
CA THR A 937 32.20 -17.37 6.28
C THR A 937 33.35 -18.13 5.63
N LEU A 938 34.53 -18.15 6.27
CA LEU A 938 35.67 -18.96 5.79
C LEU A 938 35.35 -20.46 5.78
N GLN A 939 34.69 -20.94 6.84
CA GLN A 939 34.31 -22.35 6.92
C GLN A 939 33.22 -22.72 5.91
N ALA A 940 32.26 -21.83 5.66
CA ALA A 940 31.28 -22.00 4.60
C ALA A 940 31.96 -22.10 3.22
N ALA A 941 32.91 -21.20 2.92
CA ALA A 941 33.70 -21.23 1.68
C ALA A 941 34.43 -22.56 1.47
N LYS A 942 35.04 -23.11 2.54
CA LYS A 942 35.68 -24.45 2.51
C LYS A 942 34.70 -25.57 2.17
N LYS A 943 33.47 -25.50 2.65
CA LYS A 943 32.42 -26.48 2.32
C LYS A 943 31.92 -26.30 0.88
N VAL A 944 31.69 -25.06 0.46
CA VAL A 944 31.26 -24.75 -0.91
C VAL A 944 32.31 -25.20 -1.94
N LYS A 945 33.60 -25.05 -1.65
CA LYS A 945 34.69 -25.55 -2.50
C LYS A 945 34.55 -27.04 -2.84
N LEU A 946 34.08 -27.87 -1.91
CA LEU A 946 33.93 -29.31 -2.12
C LEU A 946 32.89 -29.64 -3.19
N LEU A 947 32.00 -28.70 -3.51
CA LEU A 947 30.98 -28.82 -4.55
C LEU A 947 31.51 -28.51 -5.95
N GLN A 948 32.79 -28.09 -6.07
CA GLN A 948 33.50 -27.81 -7.32
C GLN A 948 32.71 -26.92 -8.30
N PRO A 949 32.30 -25.69 -7.89
CA PRO A 949 31.58 -24.78 -8.79
C PRO A 949 32.42 -24.42 -10.03
N GLU A 950 31.79 -24.36 -11.20
CA GLU A 950 32.47 -24.00 -12.46
C GLU A 950 32.91 -22.52 -12.48
N LYS A 951 32.21 -21.64 -11.77
CA LYS A 951 32.48 -20.21 -11.64
C LYS A 951 32.09 -19.70 -10.24
N VAL A 952 32.81 -18.71 -9.73
CA VAL A 952 32.52 -18.10 -8.42
C VAL A 952 32.43 -16.57 -8.53
N ILE A 953 31.37 -16.01 -7.97
CA ILE A 953 31.16 -14.57 -7.81
C ILE A 953 31.44 -14.22 -6.34
N PHE A 954 32.48 -13.43 -6.11
CA PHE A 954 32.89 -12.94 -4.81
C PHE A 954 32.34 -11.54 -4.55
N ILE A 955 31.67 -11.38 -3.42
CA ILE A 955 31.14 -10.09 -2.96
C ILE A 955 32.11 -9.49 -1.96
N LYS A 956 32.74 -8.38 -2.34
CA LYS A 956 33.73 -7.67 -1.54
C LYS A 956 33.09 -6.75 -0.50
N PHE A 957 33.68 -6.71 0.69
CA PHE A 957 33.33 -5.81 1.80
C PHE A 957 34.43 -4.77 2.04
N SER A 958 34.10 -3.72 2.79
CA SER A 958 35.06 -2.70 3.23
C SER A 958 36.06 -3.26 4.24
N GLU A 959 35.61 -4.20 5.07
CA GLU A 959 36.39 -4.90 6.07
C GLU A 959 37.08 -6.14 5.46
N GLU A 960 38.41 -6.19 5.46
CA GLU A 960 39.17 -7.25 4.76
C GLU A 960 39.01 -8.65 5.38
N GLY A 961 38.90 -8.77 6.71
CA GLY A 961 38.50 -10.04 7.35
C GLY A 961 39.35 -11.26 6.93
N TYR A 962 38.67 -12.34 6.52
CA TYR A 962 39.27 -13.57 5.98
C TYR A 962 39.29 -13.61 4.44
N SER A 963 39.24 -12.45 3.79
CA SER A 963 39.12 -12.37 2.32
C SER A 963 40.25 -13.10 1.60
N GLY A 964 41.48 -13.00 2.10
CA GLY A 964 42.65 -13.65 1.51
C GLY A 964 42.54 -15.17 1.56
N GLU A 965 42.23 -15.72 2.73
CA GLU A 965 42.07 -17.15 2.96
C GLU A 965 40.91 -17.74 2.14
N ILE A 966 39.78 -17.01 2.04
CA ILE A 966 38.64 -17.42 1.20
C ILE A 966 39.06 -17.50 -0.27
N MET A 967 39.81 -16.51 -0.77
CA MET A 967 40.29 -16.51 -2.15
C MET A 967 41.28 -17.65 -2.44
N GLU A 968 42.14 -17.98 -1.48
CA GLU A 968 43.10 -19.10 -1.59
C GLU A 968 42.39 -20.46 -1.74
N GLU A 969 41.24 -20.65 -1.08
CA GLU A 969 40.46 -21.89 -1.21
C GLU A 969 40.03 -22.16 -2.65
N PHE A 970 39.78 -21.11 -3.44
CA PHE A 970 39.37 -21.18 -4.86
C PHE A 970 40.52 -20.94 -5.84
N SER A 971 41.78 -21.10 -5.41
CA SER A 971 42.97 -20.95 -6.26
C SER A 971 43.00 -21.89 -7.48
N TYR A 972 42.27 -23.02 -7.45
CA TYR A 972 42.15 -23.96 -8.56
C TYR A 972 41.37 -23.41 -9.77
N LEU A 973 40.58 -22.34 -9.59
CA LEU A 973 39.84 -21.68 -10.67
C LEU A 973 40.74 -20.65 -11.39
N CYS A 974 40.56 -20.51 -12.70
CA CYS A 974 41.22 -19.47 -13.51
C CYS A 974 40.58 -18.09 -13.27
N ASP A 975 41.25 -17.02 -13.69
CA ASP A 975 40.79 -15.64 -13.44
C ASP A 975 39.45 -15.32 -14.15
N ASP A 976 39.16 -15.91 -15.30
CA ASP A 976 37.88 -15.77 -16.03
C ASP A 976 36.71 -16.53 -15.37
N GLN A 977 37.03 -17.42 -14.43
CA GLN A 977 36.08 -18.15 -13.58
C GLN A 977 35.86 -17.48 -12.23
N LYS A 978 36.55 -16.36 -11.94
CA LYS A 978 36.40 -15.58 -10.71
C LYS A 978 35.90 -14.18 -11.03
N VAL A 979 34.74 -13.81 -10.51
CA VAL A 979 34.22 -12.45 -10.62
C VAL A 979 34.28 -11.82 -9.24
N ILE A 980 34.94 -10.67 -9.09
CA ILE A 980 34.99 -9.92 -7.84
C ILE A 980 34.20 -8.63 -8.05
N THR A 981 33.20 -8.38 -7.21
CA THR A 981 32.32 -7.21 -7.32
C THR A 981 31.94 -6.69 -5.94
N GLU A 982 31.54 -5.43 -5.86
CA GLU A 982 31.01 -4.84 -4.64
C GLU A 982 29.49 -5.10 -4.53
N SER A 983 28.95 -5.00 -3.32
CA SER A 983 27.52 -5.24 -3.05
C SER A 983 26.58 -4.35 -3.89
N ASN A 984 26.96 -3.08 -4.11
CA ASN A 984 26.19 -2.10 -4.89
C ASN A 984 26.24 -2.33 -6.40
N THR A 985 27.29 -2.99 -6.93
CA THR A 985 27.46 -3.28 -8.36
C THR A 985 27.05 -4.71 -8.74
N PHE A 986 26.61 -5.52 -7.78
CA PHE A 986 26.22 -6.91 -8.03
C PHE A 986 25.14 -7.06 -9.12
N LYS A 987 24.21 -6.09 -9.22
CA LYS A 987 23.12 -6.12 -10.21
C LYS A 987 23.63 -6.22 -11.66
N ASP A 988 24.82 -5.68 -11.95
CA ASP A 988 25.43 -5.71 -13.29
C ASP A 988 25.85 -7.13 -13.73
N HIS A 989 25.92 -8.06 -12.78
CA HIS A 989 26.36 -9.44 -13.02
C HIS A 989 25.20 -10.46 -13.04
N LEU A 990 23.94 -10.02 -12.90
CA LEU A 990 22.77 -10.92 -12.87
C LEU A 990 22.54 -11.71 -14.17
N ALA A 991 23.11 -11.27 -15.30
CA ALA A 991 23.09 -12.01 -16.55
C ALA A 991 23.88 -13.33 -16.48
N LEU A 992 24.89 -13.42 -15.59
CA LEU A 992 25.71 -14.63 -15.43
C LEU A 992 24.95 -15.81 -14.79
N LEU A 993 23.80 -15.56 -14.19
CA LEU A 993 23.00 -16.56 -13.49
C LEU A 993 22.03 -17.32 -14.40
N GLU A 994 21.82 -16.84 -15.63
CA GLU A 994 20.75 -17.30 -16.50
C GLU A 994 20.99 -18.70 -17.08
N GLY A 995 20.01 -19.59 -16.94
CA GLY A 995 20.08 -20.98 -17.36
C GLY A 995 21.05 -21.85 -16.53
N LYS A 996 21.48 -21.38 -15.34
CA LYS A 996 22.50 -22.03 -14.50
C LYS A 996 21.94 -22.60 -13.20
N MET A 997 22.57 -23.66 -12.69
CA MET A 997 22.38 -24.12 -11.31
C MET A 997 23.26 -23.29 -10.36
N VAL A 998 22.62 -22.37 -9.64
CA VAL A 998 23.30 -21.39 -8.78
C VAL A 998 23.27 -21.86 -7.32
N LEU A 999 24.42 -21.77 -6.64
CA LEU A 999 24.52 -21.89 -5.18
C LEU A 999 24.79 -20.52 -4.56
N ILE A 1000 23.95 -20.11 -3.62
CA ILE A 1000 24.05 -18.81 -2.94
C ILE A 1000 24.43 -19.05 -1.49
N ASP A 1001 25.67 -18.77 -1.10
CA ASP A 1001 26.10 -18.90 0.29
C ASP A 1001 25.69 -17.67 1.10
N ILE A 1002 24.59 -17.76 1.84
CA ILE A 1002 24.04 -16.60 2.55
C ILE A 1002 24.83 -16.23 3.80
N THR A 1003 25.77 -17.08 4.27
CA THR A 1003 26.55 -16.84 5.50
C THR A 1003 27.32 -15.54 5.46
N GLY A 1004 28.04 -15.26 4.39
CA GLY A 1004 28.87 -14.05 4.29
C GLY A 1004 28.20 -12.88 3.60
N LEU A 1005 26.97 -13.01 3.10
CA LEU A 1005 26.41 -12.04 2.15
C LEU A 1005 25.60 -10.91 2.82
N PRO A 1006 25.62 -9.68 2.24
CA PRO A 1006 24.69 -8.63 2.61
C PRO A 1006 23.25 -9.03 2.22
N LYS A 1007 22.26 -8.64 3.04
CA LYS A 1007 20.84 -8.96 2.80
C LYS A 1007 20.33 -8.48 1.44
N ALA A 1008 20.81 -7.34 0.95
CA ALA A 1008 20.46 -6.83 -0.39
C ALA A 1008 20.91 -7.80 -1.50
N VAL A 1009 22.14 -8.31 -1.42
CA VAL A 1009 22.67 -9.29 -2.39
C VAL A 1009 21.96 -10.63 -2.28
N ILE A 1010 21.66 -11.10 -1.05
CA ILE A 1010 20.85 -12.31 -0.83
C ILE A 1010 19.52 -12.18 -1.58
N PHE A 1011 18.84 -11.04 -1.41
CA PHE A 1011 17.56 -10.78 -2.06
C PHE A 1011 17.66 -10.79 -3.58
N ASP A 1012 18.59 -10.02 -4.16
CA ASP A 1012 18.75 -9.94 -5.61
C ASP A 1012 19.18 -11.28 -6.22
N ALA A 1013 20.13 -12.00 -5.59
CA ALA A 1013 20.64 -13.27 -6.07
C ALA A 1013 19.57 -14.36 -6.09
N ILE A 1014 18.82 -14.51 -4.99
CA ILE A 1014 17.75 -15.51 -4.88
C ILE A 1014 16.63 -15.19 -5.86
N LYS A 1015 16.17 -13.93 -5.87
CA LYS A 1015 15.04 -13.52 -6.71
C LYS A 1015 15.31 -13.77 -8.19
N ASN A 1016 16.49 -13.35 -8.67
CA ASN A 1016 16.86 -13.53 -10.07
C ASN A 1016 17.16 -15.00 -10.41
N SER A 1017 17.77 -15.76 -9.49
CA SER A 1017 18.02 -17.19 -9.74
C SER A 1017 16.70 -17.97 -9.86
N TYR A 1018 15.70 -17.66 -9.03
CA TYR A 1018 14.38 -18.28 -9.14
C TYR A 1018 13.65 -17.86 -10.42
N LEU A 1019 13.56 -16.56 -10.72
CA LEU A 1019 12.85 -16.05 -11.89
C LEU A 1019 13.44 -16.54 -13.22
N LYS A 1020 14.76 -16.64 -13.32
CA LYS A 1020 15.44 -17.03 -14.57
C LYS A 1020 15.57 -18.55 -14.76
N ASN A 1021 15.69 -19.30 -13.65
CA ASN A 1021 16.06 -20.71 -13.72
C ASN A 1021 14.99 -21.66 -13.16
N GLY A 1022 14.01 -21.17 -12.40
CA GLY A 1022 12.98 -21.97 -11.71
C GLY A 1022 13.52 -22.88 -10.59
N ARG A 1023 14.84 -22.90 -10.36
CA ARG A 1023 15.53 -23.70 -9.35
C ARG A 1023 16.88 -23.11 -8.97
N PHE A 1024 17.28 -23.28 -7.71
CA PHE A 1024 18.59 -22.91 -7.20
C PHE A 1024 18.87 -23.61 -5.85
N CYS A 1025 20.10 -23.50 -5.35
CA CYS A 1025 20.46 -23.88 -3.99
C CYS A 1025 20.95 -22.66 -3.20
N PHE A 1026 20.74 -22.66 -1.90
CA PHE A 1026 21.43 -21.73 -1.01
C PHE A 1026 22.00 -22.46 0.20
N SER A 1027 23.12 -21.98 0.72
CA SER A 1027 23.80 -22.57 1.88
C SER A 1027 23.91 -21.61 3.03
N LEU A 1028 23.97 -22.16 4.25
CA LEU A 1028 24.19 -21.42 5.48
C LEU A 1028 25.04 -22.25 6.44
N MET A 1029 26.15 -21.67 6.87
CA MET A 1029 26.88 -22.00 8.09
C MET A 1029 26.34 -21.17 9.25
N ASN A 1030 25.84 -21.84 10.30
CA ASN A 1030 25.44 -21.18 11.54
C ASN A 1030 26.68 -20.84 12.39
N PRO A 1031 26.69 -19.69 13.10
CA PRO A 1031 27.71 -19.41 14.09
C PRO A 1031 27.59 -20.35 15.30
N ALA A 1032 28.64 -20.41 16.13
CA ALA A 1032 28.58 -21.14 17.41
C ALA A 1032 27.89 -20.30 18.50
N GLN A 1033 28.08 -18.98 18.46
CA GLN A 1033 27.47 -18.02 19.38
C GLN A 1033 26.97 -16.80 18.60
N GLU A 1034 25.73 -16.38 18.84
CA GLU A 1034 25.13 -15.21 18.19
C GLU A 1034 25.08 -14.00 19.11
N TYR A 1035 25.48 -12.83 18.58
CA TYR A 1035 25.46 -11.57 19.35
C TYR A 1035 24.10 -10.86 19.26
N PRO A 1036 23.58 -10.22 20.35
CA PRO A 1036 24.15 -10.18 21.70
C PRO A 1036 24.09 -11.54 22.40
N LEU A 1037 25.08 -11.86 23.24
CA LEU A 1037 25.16 -13.16 23.92
C LEU A 1037 24.08 -13.28 25.00
N ASP A 1038 23.47 -14.46 25.14
CA ASP A 1038 22.43 -14.68 26.16
C ASP A 1038 22.92 -14.38 27.58
N GLU A 1039 24.19 -14.68 27.88
CA GLU A 1039 24.85 -14.41 29.16
C GLU A 1039 24.94 -12.91 29.48
N GLU A 1040 24.98 -12.04 28.46
CA GLU A 1040 24.99 -10.58 28.62
C GLU A 1040 23.57 -10.00 28.77
N VAL A 1041 22.58 -10.65 28.15
CA VAL A 1041 21.19 -10.20 28.14
C VAL A 1041 20.44 -10.62 29.40
N GLN A 1042 20.68 -11.84 29.89
CA GLN A 1042 19.96 -12.44 31.00
C GLN A 1042 19.99 -11.59 32.30
N PRO A 1043 21.14 -11.05 32.75
CA PRO A 1043 21.19 -10.23 33.97
C PRO A 1043 20.30 -8.99 33.91
N ILE A 1044 20.11 -8.42 32.72
CA ILE A 1044 19.37 -7.17 32.53
C ILE A 1044 17.86 -7.42 32.44
N LEU A 1045 17.47 -8.56 31.86
CA LEU A 1045 16.10 -9.05 31.93
C LEU A 1045 15.71 -9.34 33.39
N ASP A 1046 16.61 -9.94 34.18
CA ASP A 1046 16.34 -10.31 35.57
C ASP A 1046 16.16 -9.10 36.49
N VAL A 1047 16.94 -8.03 36.29
CA VAL A 1047 16.84 -6.76 37.05
C VAL A 1047 15.54 -6.00 36.76
N ASN A 1048 15.04 -6.09 35.52
CA ASN A 1048 13.88 -5.33 35.05
C ASN A 1048 12.56 -6.13 35.00
N ASN A 1049 12.51 -7.31 35.64
CA ASN A 1049 11.34 -8.20 35.65
C ASN A 1049 10.07 -7.58 36.26
N MET A 1050 10.12 -6.38 36.86
CA MET A 1050 8.95 -5.65 37.36
C MET A 1050 9.01 -4.15 37.05
N ASN A 1051 8.12 -3.72 36.15
CA ASN A 1051 7.49 -2.38 36.04
C ASN A 1051 7.98 -1.32 35.03
N ASP A 1052 9.05 -1.47 34.25
CA ASP A 1052 9.28 -0.49 33.16
C ASP A 1052 10.10 -0.99 31.96
N SER A 1053 9.40 -1.34 30.88
CA SER A 1053 10.01 -1.74 29.60
C SER A 1053 10.85 -0.63 28.96
N SER A 1054 10.62 0.64 29.32
CA SER A 1054 11.38 1.78 28.76
C SER A 1054 12.78 1.90 29.39
N ILE A 1055 12.89 1.62 30.70
CA ILE A 1055 14.17 1.58 31.43
C ILE A 1055 15.02 0.41 30.93
N LEU A 1056 14.39 -0.76 30.77
CA LEU A 1056 15.01 -1.96 30.20
C LEU A 1056 15.64 -1.68 28.83
N LEU A 1057 14.93 -1.02 27.91
CA LEU A 1057 15.47 -0.73 26.57
C LEU A 1057 16.59 0.33 26.59
N ASN A 1058 16.50 1.33 27.47
CA ASN A 1058 17.56 2.33 27.65
C ASN A 1058 18.85 1.68 28.19
N ASP A 1059 18.76 0.84 29.21
CA ASP A 1059 19.91 0.11 29.77
C ASP A 1059 20.55 -0.83 28.73
N MET A 1060 19.73 -1.40 27.84
CA MET A 1060 20.17 -2.29 26.77
C MET A 1060 20.79 -1.57 25.57
N SER A 1061 20.52 -0.27 25.37
CA SER A 1061 21.03 0.51 24.23
C SER A 1061 22.57 0.57 24.17
N GLY A 1062 23.26 0.38 25.30
CA GLY A 1062 24.73 0.30 25.40
C GLY A 1062 25.33 -1.04 24.97
N ILE A 1063 24.56 -2.14 25.07
CA ILE A 1063 25.01 -3.53 24.86
C ILE A 1063 24.61 -4.02 23.45
N VAL A 1064 23.48 -3.57 22.91
CA VAL A 1064 22.91 -4.12 21.67
C VAL A 1064 23.65 -3.69 20.38
N LYS A 1065 24.59 -2.74 20.43
CA LYS A 1065 25.20 -2.15 19.22
C LYS A 1065 26.29 -3.02 18.60
N GLY A 1066 25.93 -3.83 17.61
CA GLY A 1066 26.85 -4.41 16.60
C GLY A 1066 26.82 -3.66 15.25
N GLU A 1067 26.11 -2.53 15.21
CA GLU A 1067 25.87 -1.70 14.03
C GLU A 1067 25.93 -0.23 14.45
N THR A 1068 26.40 0.65 13.57
CA THR A 1068 26.36 2.10 13.81
C THR A 1068 25.50 2.81 12.76
N GLY A 1069 24.68 3.75 13.24
CA GLY A 1069 23.93 4.66 12.39
C GLY A 1069 24.78 5.85 11.90
N PRO A 1070 24.23 6.74 11.07
CA PRO A 1070 22.83 6.76 10.61
C PRO A 1070 22.51 5.58 9.69
N TYR A 1071 21.26 5.13 9.73
CA TYR A 1071 20.77 4.07 8.86
C TYR A 1071 20.25 4.68 7.56
N ALA A 1072 20.45 4.00 6.42
CA ALA A 1072 19.91 4.39 5.13
C ALA A 1072 18.84 3.40 4.66
N LEU A 1073 17.72 3.91 4.15
CA LEU A 1073 16.66 3.10 3.55
C LEU A 1073 16.94 2.86 2.07
N ILE A 1074 17.25 1.61 1.72
CA ILE A 1074 17.48 1.19 0.34
C ILE A 1074 16.29 0.36 -0.11
N ASN A 1075 15.66 0.79 -1.20
CA ASN A 1075 14.63 -0.01 -1.86
C ASN A 1075 15.27 -0.99 -2.85
N LEU A 1076 14.90 -2.26 -2.79
CA LEU A 1076 15.48 -3.31 -3.63
C LEU A 1076 14.69 -3.54 -4.93
N LEU A 1077 13.46 -3.01 -5.03
CA LEU A 1077 12.58 -3.16 -6.19
C LEU A 1077 12.34 -1.85 -6.94
N PRO A 1078 11.97 -1.89 -8.24
CA PRO A 1078 11.65 -0.68 -9.00
C PRO A 1078 10.38 0.00 -8.47
N HIS A 1079 10.30 1.33 -8.60
CA HIS A 1079 9.28 2.15 -7.97
C HIS A 1079 7.94 2.12 -8.72
N TYR A 1080 7.00 1.31 -8.25
CA TYR A 1080 5.67 1.19 -8.89
C TYR A 1080 4.50 1.72 -8.04
N THR A 1081 4.72 2.14 -6.79
CA THR A 1081 3.60 2.41 -5.87
C THR A 1081 3.42 3.88 -5.53
N ASN A 1082 2.16 4.31 -5.61
CA ASN A 1082 1.71 5.59 -5.10
C ASN A 1082 1.82 5.59 -3.57
N ILE A 1083 2.70 6.45 -3.03
CA ILE A 1083 2.98 6.54 -1.59
C ILE A 1083 1.71 6.92 -0.77
N SER A 1084 0.69 7.50 -1.39
CA SER A 1084 -0.58 7.80 -0.71
C SER A 1084 -1.56 6.64 -0.67
N ASP A 1085 -1.31 5.55 -1.40
CA ASP A 1085 -2.17 4.37 -1.32
C ASP A 1085 -1.90 3.64 0.00
N PRO A 1086 -2.93 2.99 0.58
CA PRO A 1086 -2.79 2.29 1.85
C PRO A 1086 -1.97 1.00 1.70
N ARG A 1087 -1.14 0.70 2.68
CA ARG A 1087 -0.06 -0.27 2.63
C ARG A 1087 0.08 -1.00 3.95
N VAL A 1088 0.58 -2.22 3.84
CA VAL A 1088 1.00 -3.04 4.98
C VAL A 1088 2.51 -3.22 4.91
N LEU A 1089 3.17 -3.09 6.07
CA LEU A 1089 4.55 -3.50 6.24
C LEU A 1089 4.58 -4.90 6.86
N PHE A 1090 5.21 -5.85 6.17
CA PHE A 1090 5.67 -7.09 6.79
C PHE A 1090 7.14 -6.96 7.16
N SER A 1091 7.49 -7.17 8.42
CA SER A 1091 8.87 -7.09 8.88
C SER A 1091 9.18 -8.12 9.96
N PHE A 1092 10.42 -8.11 10.41
CA PHE A 1092 10.91 -9.01 11.45
C PHE A 1092 11.53 -8.19 12.58
N ALA A 1093 11.30 -8.61 13.81
CA ALA A 1093 12.02 -8.06 14.95
C ALA A 1093 13.19 -8.95 15.32
N SER A 1094 14.33 -8.31 15.56
CA SER A 1094 15.53 -8.95 16.10
C SER A 1094 15.89 -8.26 17.42
N ALA A 1095 16.81 -8.85 18.18
CA ALA A 1095 17.39 -8.20 19.35
C ALA A 1095 18.01 -6.82 19.01
N LYS A 1096 18.51 -6.65 17.77
CA LYS A 1096 18.98 -5.37 17.21
C LYS A 1096 17.80 -4.61 16.60
N HIS A 1097 17.00 -3.96 17.44
CA HIS A 1097 15.71 -3.38 17.06
C HIS A 1097 15.79 -2.08 16.23
N GLU A 1098 16.92 -1.37 16.23
CA GLU A 1098 17.07 -0.05 15.59
C GLU A 1098 16.67 -0.01 14.11
N ARG A 1099 16.87 -1.09 13.36
CA ARG A 1099 16.47 -1.15 11.94
C ARG A 1099 14.96 -1.06 11.75
N LEU A 1100 14.20 -1.81 12.56
CA LEU A 1100 12.74 -1.79 12.50
C LEU A 1100 12.23 -0.40 12.91
N TYR A 1101 12.75 0.16 14.00
CA TYR A 1101 12.39 1.51 14.46
C TYR A 1101 12.70 2.61 13.46
N THR A 1102 13.87 2.57 12.82
CA THR A 1102 14.25 3.56 11.80
C THR A 1102 13.23 3.53 10.66
N LEU A 1103 12.90 2.34 10.17
CA LEU A 1103 11.96 2.17 9.07
C LEU A 1103 10.55 2.70 9.39
N ILE A 1104 10.00 2.35 10.56
CA ILE A 1104 8.65 2.78 10.98
C ILE A 1104 8.60 4.25 11.42
N ALA A 1105 9.75 4.88 11.70
CA ALA A 1105 9.83 6.31 12.00
C ALA A 1105 9.90 7.18 10.74
N GLU A 1106 10.57 6.69 9.69
CA GLU A 1106 10.73 7.40 8.42
C GLU A 1106 9.57 7.16 7.45
N ARG A 1107 8.81 6.08 7.62
CA ARG A 1107 7.70 5.70 6.74
C ARG A 1107 6.45 5.36 7.53
N ASP A 1108 5.31 5.86 7.04
CA ASP A 1108 3.98 5.59 7.59
C ASP A 1108 3.35 4.37 6.90
N TYR A 1109 2.63 3.54 7.68
CA TYR A 1109 1.91 2.34 7.22
C TYR A 1109 0.55 2.21 7.91
N GLU A 1110 -0.46 1.72 7.21
CA GLU A 1110 -1.81 1.46 7.75
C GLU A 1110 -1.82 0.22 8.62
N LYS A 1111 -0.99 -0.76 8.29
CA LYS A 1111 -0.83 -2.00 9.04
C LYS A 1111 0.64 -2.37 9.13
N ILE A 1112 1.07 -2.83 10.30
CA ILE A 1112 2.43 -3.31 10.52
C ILE A 1112 2.36 -4.73 11.10
N ASN A 1113 2.85 -5.71 10.36
CA ASN A 1113 3.00 -7.07 10.84
C ASN A 1113 4.48 -7.33 11.13
N VAL A 1114 4.76 -7.78 12.34
CA VAL A 1114 6.12 -8.07 12.77
C VAL A 1114 6.21 -9.51 13.25
N VAL A 1115 7.11 -10.26 12.63
CA VAL A 1115 7.42 -11.62 13.05
C VAL A 1115 8.51 -11.59 14.12
N VAL A 1116 8.27 -12.27 15.24
CA VAL A 1116 9.19 -12.45 16.38
C VAL A 1116 9.43 -13.94 16.64
N SER A 1117 10.55 -14.26 17.30
CA SER A 1117 10.79 -15.65 17.72
C SER A 1117 9.78 -16.08 18.79
N ASN A 1118 9.33 -17.33 18.72
CA ASN A 1118 8.57 -17.99 19.78
C ASN A 1118 9.45 -18.71 20.82
N GLY A 1119 10.78 -18.65 20.68
CA GLY A 1119 11.70 -19.28 21.62
C GLY A 1119 11.86 -18.54 22.95
N ASP A 1120 12.58 -19.18 23.88
CA ASP A 1120 12.70 -18.79 25.29
C ASP A 1120 14.09 -18.30 25.72
N THR A 1121 15.05 -18.23 24.79
CA THR A 1121 16.38 -17.68 25.07
C THR A 1121 16.30 -16.21 25.47
N ALA A 1122 17.32 -15.71 26.18
CA ALA A 1122 17.35 -14.32 26.66
C ALA A 1122 17.27 -13.34 25.48
N ARG A 1123 17.99 -13.62 24.40
CA ARG A 1123 17.97 -12.85 23.16
C ARG A 1123 16.61 -12.87 22.45
N GLU A 1124 15.92 -14.00 22.41
CA GLU A 1124 14.59 -14.09 21.81
C GLU A 1124 13.55 -13.33 22.63
N LYS A 1125 13.60 -13.44 23.97
CA LYS A 1125 12.77 -12.64 24.88
C LYS A 1125 12.99 -11.14 24.68
N LEU A 1126 14.25 -10.72 24.52
CA LEU A 1126 14.58 -9.33 24.20
C LEU A 1126 14.00 -8.89 22.85
N SER A 1127 14.04 -9.74 21.83
CA SER A 1127 13.45 -9.42 20.52
C SER A 1127 11.94 -9.19 20.62
N ARG A 1128 11.25 -10.00 21.42
CA ARG A 1128 9.81 -9.89 21.70
C ARG A 1128 9.48 -8.60 22.44
N ILE A 1129 10.16 -8.32 23.54
CA ILE A 1129 9.99 -7.08 24.31
C ILE A 1129 10.25 -5.85 23.43
N SER A 1130 11.31 -5.91 22.61
CA SER A 1130 11.64 -4.82 21.68
C SER A 1130 10.52 -4.61 20.67
N ALA A 1131 10.00 -5.67 20.05
CA ALA A 1131 8.89 -5.60 19.09
C ALA A 1131 7.61 -5.04 19.73
N GLU A 1132 7.19 -5.62 20.86
CA GLU A 1132 6.02 -5.17 21.61
C GLU A 1132 6.12 -3.68 21.94
N PHE A 1133 7.26 -3.24 22.47
CA PHE A 1133 7.46 -1.83 22.79
C PHE A 1133 7.49 -0.95 21.53
N SER A 1134 8.13 -1.39 20.44
CA SER A 1134 8.20 -0.63 19.17
C SER A 1134 6.83 -0.35 18.59
N LEU A 1135 5.96 -1.34 18.75
CA LEU A 1135 4.66 -1.39 18.12
C LEU A 1135 3.56 -0.81 18.99
N ARG A 1136 3.81 -0.54 20.29
CA ARG A 1136 2.83 0.07 21.21
C ARG A 1136 2.24 1.38 20.71
N GLN A 1137 3.02 2.17 19.97
CA GLN A 1137 2.54 3.44 19.42
C GLN A 1137 1.68 3.29 18.16
N PHE A 1138 1.64 2.08 17.57
CA PHE A 1138 0.91 1.76 16.34
C PHE A 1138 -0.27 0.84 16.69
N ASN A 1139 -1.49 1.38 16.79
CA ASN A 1139 -2.62 0.55 17.26
C ASN A 1139 -3.07 -0.48 16.21
N SER A 1140 -2.61 -0.35 14.96
CA SER A 1140 -2.79 -1.31 13.86
C SER A 1140 -1.56 -2.21 13.61
N ALA A 1141 -0.71 -2.45 14.61
CA ALA A 1141 0.34 -3.46 14.53
C ALA A 1141 -0.14 -4.88 14.95
N VAL A 1142 0.43 -5.93 14.35
CA VAL A 1142 0.22 -7.33 14.73
C VAL A 1142 1.58 -8.00 14.90
N ILE A 1143 1.72 -8.77 15.97
CA ILE A 1143 2.92 -9.57 16.25
C ILE A 1143 2.61 -11.04 15.98
N HIS A 1144 3.42 -11.66 15.13
CA HIS A 1144 3.33 -13.08 14.83
C HIS A 1144 4.49 -13.82 15.47
N TYR A 1145 4.20 -14.89 16.20
CA TYR A 1145 5.18 -15.73 16.86
C TYR A 1145 5.51 -16.94 15.97
N THR A 1146 6.74 -17.02 15.47
CA THR A 1146 7.20 -18.12 14.61
C THR A 1146 8.62 -18.55 15.00
N ASN A 1147 9.03 -19.76 14.62
CA ASN A 1147 10.43 -20.15 14.76
C ASN A 1147 11.30 -19.43 13.69
N GLN A 1148 12.25 -18.59 14.12
CA GLN A 1148 13.07 -17.77 13.21
C GLN A 1148 13.94 -18.56 12.24
N ASN A 1149 14.24 -19.83 12.56
CA ASN A 1149 15.05 -20.71 11.72
C ASN A 1149 14.21 -21.62 10.81
N ASN A 1150 12.87 -21.58 10.94
CA ASN A 1150 11.98 -22.35 10.10
C ASN A 1150 11.51 -21.52 8.88
N LEU A 1151 12.07 -21.86 7.72
CA LEU A 1151 11.79 -21.19 6.47
C LEU A 1151 10.33 -21.37 6.02
N ASP A 1152 9.77 -22.57 6.21
CA ASP A 1152 8.40 -22.90 5.79
C ASP A 1152 7.37 -22.16 6.65
N GLU A 1153 7.60 -22.05 7.96
CA GLU A 1153 6.73 -21.24 8.84
C GLU A 1153 6.72 -19.77 8.41
N THR A 1154 7.89 -19.21 8.08
CA THR A 1154 8.02 -17.82 7.64
C THR A 1154 7.29 -17.59 6.31
N LEU A 1155 7.47 -18.48 5.33
CA LEU A 1155 6.79 -18.40 4.04
C LEU A 1155 5.28 -18.57 4.17
N THR A 1156 4.84 -19.49 5.05
CA THR A 1156 3.42 -19.71 5.33
C THR A 1156 2.79 -18.47 5.95
N GLN A 1157 3.46 -17.80 6.89
CA GLN A 1157 2.96 -16.58 7.50
C GLN A 1157 2.92 -15.42 6.50
N LEU A 1158 3.95 -15.25 5.66
CA LEU A 1158 3.96 -14.29 4.56
C LEU A 1158 2.77 -14.50 3.61
N ALA A 1159 2.48 -15.74 3.23
CA ALA A 1159 1.37 -16.07 2.35
C ALA A 1159 -0.01 -15.75 2.97
N LYS A 1160 -0.21 -16.04 4.26
CA LYS A 1160 -1.43 -15.69 5.00
C LYS A 1160 -1.65 -14.18 5.03
N ASP A 1161 -0.62 -13.42 5.40
CA ASP A 1161 -0.69 -11.97 5.48
C ASP A 1161 -0.88 -11.34 4.11
N TYR A 1162 -0.22 -11.87 3.07
CA TYR A 1162 -0.43 -11.44 1.70
C TYR A 1162 -1.89 -11.62 1.28
N TYR A 1163 -2.48 -12.80 1.50
CA TYR A 1163 -3.89 -13.01 1.20
C TYR A 1163 -4.79 -12.05 1.98
N ALA A 1164 -4.57 -11.95 3.29
CA ALA A 1164 -5.37 -11.09 4.15
C ALA A 1164 -5.28 -9.62 3.72
N TYR A 1165 -4.08 -9.08 3.49
CA TYR A 1165 -3.90 -7.64 3.31
C TYR A 1165 -3.86 -7.22 1.84
N PHE A 1166 -3.15 -7.94 0.99
CA PHE A 1166 -3.04 -7.60 -0.43
C PHE A 1166 -4.30 -7.98 -1.21
N ILE A 1167 -4.81 -9.21 -1.04
CA ILE A 1167 -5.96 -9.72 -1.81
C ILE A 1167 -7.29 -9.23 -1.24
N LEU A 1168 -7.55 -9.46 0.06
CA LEU A 1168 -8.87 -9.15 0.63
C LEU A 1168 -9.04 -7.66 1.01
N ASN A 1169 -7.96 -6.99 1.40
CA ASN A 1169 -8.03 -5.62 1.93
C ASN A 1169 -7.40 -4.56 1.01
N ASN A 1170 -6.95 -4.96 -0.20
CA ASN A 1170 -6.43 -4.04 -1.21
C ASN A 1170 -5.28 -3.13 -0.72
N LEU A 1171 -4.48 -3.61 0.23
CA LEU A 1171 -3.29 -2.91 0.70
C LEU A 1171 -2.10 -3.25 -0.19
N HIS A 1172 -1.27 -2.26 -0.51
CA HIS A 1172 0.05 -2.48 -1.06
C HIS A 1172 0.91 -3.26 -0.07
N PHE A 1173 1.60 -4.31 -0.51
CA PHE A 1173 2.33 -5.21 0.37
C PHE A 1173 3.82 -4.89 0.33
N GLU A 1174 4.31 -4.14 1.32
CA GLU A 1174 5.73 -3.81 1.49
C GLU A 1174 6.38 -4.79 2.49
N ILE A 1175 7.64 -5.18 2.24
CA ILE A 1175 8.39 -6.07 3.12
C ILE A 1175 9.71 -5.42 3.52
N ALA A 1176 10.19 -5.65 4.74
CA ALA A 1176 11.50 -5.18 5.18
C ALA A 1176 12.45 -6.29 5.65
N LEU A 1177 13.70 -6.20 5.23
CA LEU A 1177 14.79 -7.13 5.56
C LEU A 1177 15.43 -6.83 6.94
N THR A 1178 14.60 -6.65 7.97
CA THR A 1178 15.04 -6.30 9.34
C THR A 1178 15.49 -7.53 10.16
N GLY A 1179 15.16 -8.74 9.70
CA GLY A 1179 15.36 -10.01 10.42
C GLY A 1179 16.69 -10.73 10.19
N SER A 1180 16.70 -12.06 10.24
CA SER A 1180 17.87 -12.90 9.99
C SER A 1180 18.22 -13.03 8.49
N LYS A 1181 19.37 -13.64 8.18
CA LYS A 1181 19.77 -13.95 6.79
C LYS A 1181 18.83 -15.01 6.17
N ILE A 1182 18.38 -16.01 6.94
CA ILE A 1182 17.36 -16.99 6.52
C ILE A 1182 16.04 -16.29 6.19
N GLN A 1183 15.57 -15.38 7.04
CA GLN A 1183 14.33 -14.63 6.78
C GLN A 1183 14.47 -13.75 5.53
N SER A 1184 15.67 -13.21 5.26
CA SER A 1184 15.94 -12.47 4.02
C SER A 1184 15.85 -13.38 2.79
N ALA A 1185 16.31 -14.63 2.89
CA ALA A 1185 16.12 -15.64 1.85
C ALA A 1185 14.63 -16.00 1.67
N ALA A 1186 13.86 -16.14 2.75
CA ALA A 1186 12.42 -16.36 2.72
C ALA A 1186 11.68 -15.27 1.93
N VAL A 1187 11.98 -14.00 2.26
CA VAL A 1187 11.39 -12.83 1.59
C VAL A 1187 11.77 -12.80 0.10
N ALA A 1188 13.00 -13.15 -0.24
CA ALA A 1188 13.45 -13.20 -1.63
C ALA A 1188 12.73 -14.29 -2.42
N ILE A 1189 12.60 -15.50 -1.84
CA ILE A 1189 11.81 -16.61 -2.42
C ILE A 1189 10.36 -16.18 -2.61
N PHE A 1190 9.75 -15.59 -1.59
CA PHE A 1190 8.37 -15.11 -1.62
C PHE A 1190 8.17 -14.06 -2.73
N SER A 1191 9.06 -13.06 -2.80
CA SER A 1191 9.03 -12.01 -3.83
C SER A 1191 9.26 -12.51 -5.25
N SER A 1192 9.71 -13.76 -5.42
CA SER A 1192 9.89 -14.37 -6.74
C SER A 1192 8.59 -14.99 -7.27
N VAL A 1193 7.62 -15.24 -6.38
CA VAL A 1193 6.34 -15.87 -6.70
C VAL A 1193 5.19 -14.88 -6.58
N PHE A 1194 5.25 -13.98 -5.60
CA PHE A 1194 4.23 -12.98 -5.34
C PHE A 1194 4.72 -11.57 -5.71
N LYS A 1195 3.81 -10.75 -6.25
CA LYS A 1195 4.08 -9.35 -6.50
C LYS A 1195 4.04 -8.59 -5.18
N ILE A 1196 5.21 -8.12 -4.76
CA ILE A 1196 5.34 -7.22 -3.62
C ILE A 1196 5.58 -5.80 -4.11
N SER A 1197 5.07 -4.84 -3.35
CA SER A 1197 5.12 -3.42 -3.69
C SER A 1197 6.53 -2.87 -3.60
N GLN A 1198 7.16 -3.08 -2.45
CA GLN A 1198 8.49 -2.58 -2.12
C GLN A 1198 9.20 -3.57 -1.21
N CYS A 1199 10.54 -3.60 -1.28
CA CYS A 1199 11.36 -4.39 -0.38
C CYS A 1199 12.46 -3.50 0.21
N TRP A 1200 12.41 -3.26 1.52
CA TRP A 1200 13.28 -2.33 2.21
C TRP A 1200 14.47 -3.02 2.86
N TYR A 1201 15.67 -2.58 2.50
CA TYR A 1201 16.90 -2.87 3.22
C TYR A 1201 17.34 -1.66 4.03
N VAL A 1202 17.32 -1.79 5.35
CA VAL A 1202 17.82 -0.78 6.28
C VAL A 1202 19.33 -1.00 6.47
N ARG A 1203 20.14 -0.23 5.76
CA ARG A 1203 21.61 -0.37 5.71
C ARG A 1203 22.26 0.45 6.85
N PRO A 1204 23.10 -0.15 7.71
CA PRO A 1204 23.89 0.60 8.68
C PRO A 1204 25.03 1.39 7.99
N ALA A 1205 25.53 2.44 8.64
CA ALA A 1205 26.69 3.20 8.14
C ALA A 1205 27.98 2.36 8.19
N SER A 1206 28.19 1.61 9.29
CA SER A 1206 29.27 0.65 9.42
C SER A 1206 28.96 -0.46 10.42
N TRP A 1207 29.78 -1.51 10.41
CA TRP A 1207 29.66 -2.69 11.29
C TRP A 1207 30.67 -2.61 12.44
N ASP A 1208 30.23 -2.95 13.66
CA ASP A 1208 31.15 -3.14 14.78
C ASP A 1208 31.60 -4.62 14.82
N THR A 1209 32.77 -4.88 14.25
CA THR A 1209 33.34 -6.24 14.12
C THR A 1209 33.65 -6.90 15.45
N LYS A 1210 33.75 -6.15 16.56
CA LYS A 1210 33.99 -6.70 17.90
C LYS A 1210 32.72 -7.25 18.55
N ARG A 1211 31.54 -6.86 18.05
CA ARG A 1211 30.21 -7.20 18.58
C ARG A 1211 29.40 -7.96 17.53
N PHE A 1212 30.03 -9.01 16.99
CA PHE A 1212 29.48 -9.90 15.97
C PHE A 1212 29.52 -11.37 16.43
N SER A 1213 28.80 -12.24 15.70
CA SER A 1213 28.73 -13.67 16.01
C SER A 1213 30.11 -14.35 15.95
N ILE A 1214 30.33 -15.37 16.79
CA ILE A 1214 31.64 -16.02 16.99
C ILE A 1214 31.54 -17.52 16.69
N GLY A 1215 32.61 -18.08 16.10
CA GLY A 1215 32.73 -19.50 15.78
C GLY A 1215 31.78 -19.96 14.69
N TYR A 1216 31.63 -21.29 14.56
CA TYR A 1216 30.77 -21.94 13.57
C TYR A 1216 30.23 -23.27 14.12
N SER A 1217 29.10 -23.72 13.60
CA SER A 1217 28.45 -24.98 13.97
C SER A 1217 28.10 -25.81 12.73
N ASP A 1218 26.84 -25.80 12.32
CA ASP A 1218 26.31 -26.65 11.26
C ASP A 1218 26.31 -25.93 9.90
N PHE A 1219 26.68 -26.67 8.84
CA PHE A 1219 26.55 -26.24 7.45
C PHE A 1219 25.38 -26.96 6.80
N LYS A 1220 24.46 -26.18 6.22
CA LYS A 1220 23.25 -26.69 5.56
C LYS A 1220 23.16 -26.18 4.14
N ILE A 1221 22.62 -27.01 3.25
CA ILE A 1221 22.25 -26.64 1.88
C ILE A 1221 20.75 -26.88 1.71
N PHE A 1222 20.05 -25.90 1.17
CA PHE A 1222 18.64 -25.98 0.81
C PHE A 1222 18.50 -25.93 -0.70
N ALA A 1223 17.74 -26.87 -1.26
CA ALA A 1223 17.33 -26.88 -2.66
C ALA A 1223 15.94 -26.27 -2.77
N VAL A 1224 15.80 -25.27 -3.65
CA VAL A 1224 14.53 -24.61 -3.95
C VAL A 1224 14.17 -24.92 -5.40
N THR A 1225 12.98 -25.45 -5.60
CA THR A 1225 12.46 -25.79 -6.93
C THR A 1225 11.03 -25.29 -7.09
N GLN A 1226 10.68 -24.84 -8.29
CA GLN A 1226 9.30 -24.54 -8.63
C GLN A 1226 8.46 -25.81 -8.43
N LYS A 1227 7.40 -25.74 -7.62
CA LYS A 1227 6.42 -26.83 -7.58
C LYS A 1227 5.83 -26.91 -8.97
N ASN A 1228 5.89 -28.09 -9.59
CA ASN A 1228 5.10 -28.35 -10.78
C ASN A 1228 3.62 -28.28 -10.36
N GLY A 1229 3.05 -27.07 -10.35
CA GLY A 1229 1.61 -26.90 -10.39
C GLY A 1229 1.09 -27.75 -11.54
N THR A 1230 -0.04 -28.41 -11.33
CA THR A 1230 -0.79 -29.23 -12.29
C THR A 1230 -1.11 -28.45 -13.57
N SER A 1231 -0.09 -28.26 -14.39
CA SER A 1231 -0.09 -27.83 -15.77
C SER A 1231 1.33 -28.05 -16.27
N LYS A 1232 1.66 -29.29 -16.66
CA LYS A 1232 2.63 -29.40 -17.74
C LYS A 1232 2.08 -28.51 -18.86
N PRO A 1233 2.78 -27.48 -19.35
CA PRO A 1233 2.53 -27.05 -20.71
C PRO A 1233 2.92 -28.28 -21.54
N ASN A 1234 1.92 -28.97 -22.06
CA ASN A 1234 2.19 -29.79 -23.22
C ASN A 1234 2.78 -28.80 -24.24
N PRO A 1235 4.01 -29.01 -24.73
CA PRO A 1235 4.60 -28.05 -25.65
C PRO A 1235 3.67 -27.97 -26.85
N LEU A 1236 3.08 -26.80 -27.07
CA LEU A 1236 2.47 -26.39 -28.34
C LEU A 1236 3.56 -26.23 -29.42
N ASN A 1237 4.53 -27.13 -29.45
CA ASN A 1237 5.29 -27.54 -30.63
C ASN A 1237 4.82 -28.95 -30.97
N ASN A 1238 3.62 -29.00 -31.53
CA ASN A 1238 3.34 -29.81 -32.70
C ASN A 1238 2.07 -29.31 -33.35
#